data_AF-A0A849WCC8-F1
#
_entry.id   AF-A0A849WCC8-F1
#
_cell.length_a   1.000
_cell.length_b   1.000
_cell.length_c   1.000
_cell.angle_alpha   90.00
_cell.angle_beta   90.00
_cell.angle_gamma   90.00
#
_symmetry.space_group_name_H-M   'P 1'
#
loop_
_entity.id
_entity.type
_entity.pdbx_description
1 polymer ?
#
loop_
_entity_poly.entity_id
_entity_poly.type
_entity_poly.pdbx_seq_one_letter_code
_entity_poly.pdbx_strand_id
1 'polypeptide(L)'
;MLRCIFSILFFLCFLPMSFSQVPEDYTQAFIEASNQEQQKEFFKAIEILKKIEGKYYQDYALHLQMAWLYFQAGAYPEAKGKYKQAILISPDAEQSNLGFAWSCYYLKEYEEAILSFEKVLQKNPENASAKEGMGYSLPAQYKHLLELATELEKQNQYARGIQSLEVLRNRYPKDYTVHLRSAWLSFLGWDYALSEKYYRIALEIAPQDPDATLGLAWCLLYSGKYEESEALFTGFLKQNPKNENAQEGFYRSRSALYEKKGDLLGAARNLDPVVKKYPKEEKLLLHYAWLLFESKNYANAQDAYQSVLDINPKSTDAKVGLAWCLYYQKDWERAQANFQSILEENQDHASAKQGIQAVQFAQTPPPRNINLSASFSFTGLDYDSRHKAKEDGYSFSGNINLTLYQHFTTSLTLRSTDFNVKKDLADIENFDTSEIYLSSGLNFASFGLLLHYVKARDFSDSALREVKAYGLTLRWSDFFGDLSFEPSFSDYEYTSDAQRYSLGWFSPELLPNVHLQLGASHQRTDHKNYWNGSISIYYYTGESLFNAKWLFWIGGRYGDEYKPVYMAGHSIYNMIEEIEYGVNAGVQYNLAKGLKIFMSFEMLALNVDSKRPIIQKINNEDQIVKVPFDFNSYSFSFSIGFSYNFF
;
A
#
# COMPACT_ATOMS: atom_id res chain seq x y z
N MET A 1 23.34 -80.27 25.48
CA MET A 1 22.28 -81.27 25.24
C MET A 1 21.71 -81.30 23.82
N LEU A 2 22.10 -80.39 22.91
CA LEU A 2 21.75 -80.45 21.48
C LEU A 2 22.72 -81.25 20.59
N ARG A 3 23.91 -81.64 21.12
CA ARG A 3 24.93 -82.40 20.36
C ARG A 3 24.62 -83.90 20.18
N CYS A 4 23.65 -84.46 20.90
CA CYS A 4 23.25 -85.88 20.74
C CYS A 4 22.00 -86.07 19.85
N ILE A 5 21.30 -85.00 19.48
CA ILE A 5 20.08 -85.10 18.66
C ILE A 5 20.43 -85.17 17.16
N PHE A 6 21.54 -84.57 16.74
CA PHE A 6 21.99 -84.62 15.34
C PHE A 6 22.63 -85.94 14.91
N SER A 7 23.16 -86.74 15.84
CA SER A 7 23.80 -88.02 15.50
C SER A 7 22.85 -89.23 15.57
N ILE A 8 21.65 -89.08 16.13
CA ILE A 8 20.69 -90.18 16.30
C ILE A 8 19.51 -90.11 15.31
N LEU A 9 19.23 -88.94 14.73
CA LEU A 9 18.19 -88.79 13.70
C LEU A 9 18.60 -89.29 12.30
N PHE A 10 19.83 -89.77 12.12
CA PHE A 10 20.33 -90.29 10.84
C PHE A 10 20.21 -91.81 10.67
N PHE A 11 19.75 -92.57 11.68
CA PHE A 11 19.85 -94.05 11.63
C PHE A 11 18.58 -94.89 11.81
N LEU A 12 17.38 -94.31 11.91
CA LEU A 12 16.16 -95.12 12.02
C LEU A 12 15.00 -94.55 11.20
N CYS A 13 14.95 -94.93 9.92
CA CYS A 13 13.73 -95.15 9.14
C CYS A 13 14.11 -95.88 7.83
N PHE A 14 14.04 -97.21 7.86
CA PHE A 14 14.10 -98.06 6.67
C PHE A 14 12.72 -98.04 6.00
N LEU A 15 12.62 -97.41 4.82
CA LEU A 15 11.76 -97.76 3.68
C LEU A 15 12.32 -97.02 2.44
N PRO A 16 12.44 -97.66 1.27
CA PRO A 16 13.27 -97.16 0.18
C PRO A 16 12.52 -96.09 -0.62
N MET A 17 12.65 -94.84 -0.20
CA MET A 17 12.58 -93.71 -1.12
C MET A 17 14.00 -93.44 -1.60
N SER A 18 14.19 -93.45 -2.91
CA SER A 18 15.42 -93.09 -3.60
C SER A 18 15.84 -91.66 -3.25
N PHE A 19 16.61 -91.50 -2.17
CA PHE A 19 17.43 -90.32 -1.93
C PHE A 19 18.50 -90.29 -3.02
N SER A 20 18.53 -89.23 -3.82
CA SER A 20 19.71 -88.94 -4.64
C SER A 20 20.90 -88.83 -3.71
N GLN A 21 21.92 -89.66 -3.91
CA GLN A 21 23.20 -89.51 -3.20
C GLN A 21 23.70 -88.08 -3.43
N VAL A 22 24.02 -87.37 -2.35
CA VAL A 22 24.68 -86.06 -2.45
C VAL A 22 25.98 -86.27 -3.23
N PRO A 23 26.25 -85.48 -4.29
CA PRO A 23 27.43 -85.66 -5.11
C PRO A 23 28.74 -85.66 -4.29
N GLU A 24 29.69 -86.51 -4.68
CA GLU A 24 30.96 -86.68 -3.97
C GLU A 24 31.80 -85.38 -4.00
N ASP A 25 31.80 -84.67 -5.14
CA ASP A 25 32.47 -83.37 -5.30
C ASP A 25 31.91 -82.29 -4.36
N TYR A 26 30.59 -82.27 -4.17
CA TYR A 26 29.92 -81.38 -3.21
C TYR A 26 30.32 -81.72 -1.77
N THR A 27 30.24 -82.99 -1.40
CA THR A 27 30.53 -83.46 -0.04
C THR A 27 31.99 -83.20 0.33
N GLN A 28 32.91 -83.50 -0.60
CA GLN A 28 34.34 -83.25 -0.41
C GLN A 28 34.64 -81.75 -0.25
N ALA A 29 34.05 -80.89 -1.09
CA ALA A 29 34.24 -79.44 -1.00
C ALA A 29 33.80 -78.87 0.36
N PHE A 30 32.67 -79.34 0.91
CA PHE A 30 32.22 -78.90 2.24
C PHE A 30 33.11 -79.39 3.38
N ILE A 31 33.62 -80.62 3.30
CA ILE A 31 34.57 -81.15 4.29
C ILE A 31 35.88 -80.37 4.25
N GLU A 32 36.43 -80.14 3.05
CA GLU A 32 37.66 -79.37 2.86
C GLU A 32 37.48 -77.92 3.32
N ALA A 33 36.37 -77.27 2.98
CA ALA A 33 36.05 -75.94 3.43
C ALA A 33 35.89 -75.87 4.97
N SER A 34 35.23 -76.86 5.59
CA SER A 34 35.08 -76.92 7.06
C SER A 34 36.43 -77.11 7.77
N ASN A 35 37.35 -77.89 7.20
CA ASN A 35 38.71 -78.04 7.73
C ASN A 35 39.49 -76.71 7.69
N GLN A 36 39.36 -75.93 6.61
CA GLN A 36 39.97 -74.60 6.51
C GLN A 36 39.30 -73.60 7.47
N GLU A 37 37.97 -73.68 7.64
CA GLU A 37 37.22 -72.87 8.61
C GLU A 37 37.71 -73.12 10.05
N GLN A 38 37.95 -74.38 10.43
CA GLN A 38 38.49 -74.73 11.76
C GLN A 38 39.89 -74.16 12.00
N GLN A 39 40.69 -74.03 10.93
CA GLN A 39 42.00 -73.37 10.96
C GLN A 39 41.90 -71.84 10.94
N LYS A 40 40.69 -71.27 10.90
CA LYS A 40 40.39 -69.83 10.73
C LYS A 40 40.87 -69.26 9.40
N GLU A 41 41.09 -70.12 8.41
CA GLU A 41 41.52 -69.77 7.05
C GLU A 41 40.29 -69.55 6.15
N PHE A 42 39.47 -68.55 6.50
CA PHE A 42 38.15 -68.36 5.90
C PHE A 42 38.17 -68.13 4.38
N PHE A 43 39.13 -67.36 3.86
CA PHE A 43 39.23 -67.13 2.41
C PHE A 43 39.61 -68.41 1.64
N LYS A 44 40.45 -69.29 2.20
CA LYS A 44 40.75 -70.59 1.59
C LYS A 44 39.51 -71.48 1.56
N ALA A 45 38.71 -71.50 2.64
CA ALA A 45 37.44 -72.20 2.69
C ALA A 45 36.45 -71.68 1.61
N ILE A 46 36.39 -70.35 1.43
CA ILE A 46 35.56 -69.71 0.39
C ILE A 46 36.03 -70.11 -1.01
N GLU A 47 37.33 -70.11 -1.29
CA GLU A 47 37.86 -70.51 -2.61
C GLU A 47 37.50 -71.96 -2.98
N ILE A 48 37.50 -72.86 -2.00
CA ILE A 48 37.08 -74.26 -2.19
C ILE A 48 35.61 -74.32 -2.61
N LEU A 49 34.72 -73.63 -1.88
CA LEU A 49 33.28 -73.60 -2.19
C LEU A 49 32.98 -72.86 -3.51
N LYS A 50 33.76 -71.84 -3.85
CA LYS A 50 33.61 -71.06 -5.08
C LYS A 50 33.82 -71.91 -6.35
N LYS A 51 34.66 -72.95 -6.29
CA LYS A 51 34.88 -73.88 -7.42
C LYS A 51 33.63 -74.65 -7.80
N ILE A 52 32.78 -74.96 -6.82
CA ILE A 52 31.55 -75.72 -7.02
C ILE A 52 30.31 -74.83 -7.18
N GLU A 53 30.43 -73.53 -6.90
CA GLU A 53 29.35 -72.54 -6.96
C GLU A 53 28.63 -72.52 -8.31
N GLY A 54 29.36 -72.53 -9.43
CA GLY A 54 28.74 -72.49 -10.75
C GLY A 54 27.83 -73.70 -11.02
N LYS A 55 28.14 -74.86 -10.45
CA LYS A 55 27.38 -76.11 -10.61
C LYS A 55 26.19 -76.19 -9.65
N TYR A 56 26.33 -75.65 -8.44
CA TYR A 56 25.33 -75.73 -7.38
C TYR A 56 24.78 -74.35 -6.98
N TYR A 57 24.63 -73.44 -7.94
CA TYR A 57 24.24 -72.04 -7.69
C TYR A 57 22.82 -71.84 -7.14
N GLN A 58 21.96 -72.87 -7.20
CA GLN A 58 20.62 -72.83 -6.58
C GLN A 58 20.58 -73.54 -5.22
N ASP A 59 21.72 -73.98 -4.69
CA ASP A 59 21.77 -74.67 -3.41
C ASP A 59 21.79 -73.68 -2.24
N TYR A 60 20.83 -73.84 -1.32
CA TYR A 60 20.69 -72.99 -0.14
C TYR A 60 21.88 -73.13 0.81
N ALA A 61 22.33 -74.36 1.08
CA ALA A 61 23.36 -74.65 2.07
C ALA A 61 24.73 -74.11 1.62
N LEU A 62 25.03 -74.15 0.33
CA LEU A 62 26.22 -73.56 -0.27
C LEU A 62 26.27 -72.05 -0.06
N HIS A 63 25.21 -71.34 -0.43
CA HIS A 63 25.18 -69.88 -0.23
C HIS A 63 25.19 -69.49 1.24
N LEU A 64 24.51 -70.26 2.10
CA LEU A 64 24.53 -70.03 3.54
C LEU A 64 25.94 -70.22 4.12
N GLN A 65 26.64 -71.30 3.76
CA GLN A 65 27.98 -71.59 4.25
C GLN A 65 29.01 -70.59 3.72
N MET A 66 28.94 -70.23 2.44
CA MET A 66 29.79 -69.16 1.89
C MET A 66 29.53 -67.83 2.58
N ALA A 67 28.27 -67.47 2.84
CA ALA A 67 27.92 -66.24 3.55
C ALA A 67 28.47 -66.20 4.98
N TRP A 68 28.37 -67.33 5.70
CA TRP A 68 28.95 -67.48 7.03
C TRP A 68 30.47 -67.31 7.02
N LEU A 69 31.17 -67.91 6.06
CA LEU A 69 32.62 -67.76 5.94
C LEU A 69 33.02 -66.32 5.61
N TYR A 70 32.31 -65.64 4.70
CA TYR A 70 32.55 -64.23 4.41
C TYR A 70 32.29 -63.36 5.65
N PHE A 71 31.27 -63.68 6.43
CA PHE A 71 30.95 -62.97 7.67
C PHE A 71 32.06 -63.13 8.71
N GLN A 72 32.54 -64.35 8.94
CA GLN A 72 33.66 -64.63 9.86
C GLN A 72 34.98 -63.99 9.40
N ALA A 73 35.17 -63.84 8.08
CA ALA A 73 36.30 -63.12 7.50
C ALA A 73 36.21 -61.58 7.64
N GLY A 74 35.10 -61.03 8.15
CA GLY A 74 34.84 -59.59 8.20
C GLY A 74 34.48 -58.95 6.84
N ALA A 75 34.28 -59.78 5.81
CA ALA A 75 33.86 -59.36 4.47
C ALA A 75 32.34 -59.22 4.41
N TYR A 76 31.82 -58.24 5.15
CA TYR A 76 30.37 -58.03 5.33
C TYR A 76 29.60 -57.71 4.03
N PRO A 77 30.14 -56.96 3.04
CA PRO A 77 29.46 -56.75 1.76
C PRO A 77 29.21 -58.06 0.99
N GLU A 78 30.22 -58.92 0.92
CA GLU A 78 30.15 -60.22 0.26
C GLU A 78 29.24 -61.18 1.03
N ALA A 79 29.32 -61.17 2.36
CA ALA A 79 28.43 -61.93 3.24
C ALA A 79 26.96 -61.53 3.02
N LYS A 80 26.65 -60.22 2.99
CA LYS A 80 25.32 -59.69 2.69
C LYS A 80 24.82 -60.21 1.34
N GLY A 81 25.68 -60.19 0.31
CA GLY A 81 25.35 -60.70 -1.03
C GLY A 81 25.00 -62.19 -1.02
N LYS A 82 25.79 -63.02 -0.33
CA LYS A 82 25.56 -64.47 -0.22
C LYS A 82 24.35 -64.83 0.63
N TYR A 83 24.14 -64.14 1.76
CA TYR A 83 22.90 -64.32 2.51
C TYR A 83 21.66 -63.91 1.71
N LYS A 84 21.74 -62.86 0.88
CA LYS A 84 20.64 -62.49 -0.02
C LYS A 84 20.34 -63.58 -1.04
N GLN A 85 21.36 -64.25 -1.59
CA GLN A 85 21.16 -65.41 -2.48
C GLN A 85 20.51 -66.59 -1.74
N ALA A 86 20.95 -66.89 -0.52
CA ALA A 86 20.32 -67.92 0.32
C ALA A 86 18.85 -67.58 0.66
N ILE A 87 18.53 -66.32 0.95
CA ILE A 87 17.16 -65.83 1.18
C ILE A 87 16.30 -65.94 -0.08
N LEU A 88 16.86 -65.73 -1.28
CA LEU A 88 16.09 -65.90 -2.53
C LEU A 88 15.66 -67.35 -2.75
N ILE A 89 16.48 -68.33 -2.34
CA ILE A 89 16.17 -69.76 -2.47
C ILE A 89 15.20 -70.21 -1.36
N SER A 90 15.48 -69.80 -0.12
CA SER A 90 14.66 -70.13 1.05
C SER A 90 14.30 -68.85 1.83
N PRO A 91 13.22 -68.13 1.45
CA PRO A 91 12.86 -66.83 2.03
C PRO A 91 12.59 -66.85 3.53
N ASP A 92 12.24 -68.03 4.03
CA ASP A 92 11.75 -68.26 5.38
C ASP A 92 12.82 -68.83 6.31
N ALA A 93 14.02 -69.13 5.80
CA ALA A 93 15.07 -69.73 6.59
C ALA A 93 15.67 -68.75 7.60
N GLU A 94 15.62 -69.12 8.87
CA GLU A 94 15.98 -68.25 9.99
C GLU A 94 17.45 -67.81 9.94
N GLN A 95 18.36 -68.75 9.64
CA GLN A 95 19.81 -68.52 9.66
C GLN A 95 20.26 -67.51 8.60
N SER A 96 19.74 -67.59 7.37
CA SER A 96 20.11 -66.66 6.31
C SER A 96 19.54 -65.26 6.56
N ASN A 97 18.33 -65.14 7.12
CA ASN A 97 17.76 -63.84 7.49
C ASN A 97 18.53 -63.20 8.67
N LEU A 98 18.93 -63.97 9.67
CA LEU A 98 19.80 -63.50 10.76
C LEU A 98 21.18 -63.05 10.26
N GLY A 99 21.83 -63.87 9.44
CA GLY A 99 23.14 -63.56 8.88
C GLY A 99 23.11 -62.30 8.00
N PHE A 100 22.07 -62.15 7.17
CA PHE A 100 21.85 -60.93 6.41
C PHE A 100 21.69 -59.70 7.30
N ALA A 101 20.88 -59.80 8.36
CA ALA A 101 20.64 -58.71 9.30
C ALA A 101 21.93 -58.27 10.01
N TRP A 102 22.72 -59.22 10.49
CA TRP A 102 24.03 -58.94 11.10
C TRP A 102 25.02 -58.33 10.11
N SER A 103 25.08 -58.80 8.87
CA SER A 103 25.89 -58.17 7.82
C SER A 103 25.49 -56.71 7.59
N CYS A 104 24.19 -56.41 7.53
CA CYS A 104 23.68 -55.04 7.39
C CYS A 104 24.06 -54.17 8.59
N TYR A 105 23.98 -54.70 9.82
CA TYR A 105 24.40 -53.99 11.03
C TYR A 105 25.87 -53.56 10.98
N TYR A 106 26.79 -54.46 10.62
CA TYR A 106 28.21 -54.12 10.51
C TYR A 106 28.52 -53.16 9.36
N LEU A 107 27.67 -53.12 8.33
CA LEU A 107 27.73 -52.15 7.24
C LEU A 107 27.10 -50.79 7.58
N LYS A 108 26.56 -50.63 8.81
CA LYS A 108 25.81 -49.44 9.27
C LYS A 108 24.49 -49.19 8.51
N GLU A 109 24.00 -50.20 7.80
CA GLU A 109 22.71 -50.21 7.12
C GLU A 109 21.64 -50.66 8.13
N TYR A 110 21.43 -49.82 9.15
CA TYR A 110 20.70 -50.23 10.33
C TYR A 110 19.20 -50.46 10.08
N GLU A 111 18.58 -49.75 9.14
CA GLU A 111 17.15 -49.94 8.83
C GLU A 111 16.92 -51.32 8.21
N GLU A 112 17.74 -51.72 7.23
CA GLU A 112 17.70 -53.06 6.65
C GLU A 112 17.99 -54.16 7.68
N ALA A 113 18.91 -53.91 8.61
CA ALA A 113 19.20 -54.82 9.72
C ALA A 113 17.97 -55.00 10.62
N ILE A 114 17.35 -53.89 11.06
CA ILE A 114 16.16 -53.88 11.92
C ILE A 114 15.00 -54.62 11.25
N LEU A 115 14.66 -54.28 10.00
CA LEU A 115 13.57 -54.94 9.27
C LEU A 115 13.79 -56.45 9.13
N SER A 116 15.04 -56.87 8.94
CA SER A 116 15.40 -58.28 8.81
C SER A 116 15.33 -59.02 10.14
N PHE A 117 15.77 -58.39 11.24
CA PHE A 117 15.60 -58.95 12.59
C PHE A 117 14.12 -59.01 13.01
N GLU A 118 13.33 -57.98 12.70
CA GLU A 118 11.88 -57.97 12.93
C GLU A 118 11.19 -59.12 12.20
N LYS A 119 11.55 -59.38 10.94
CA LYS A 119 11.02 -60.52 10.18
C LYS A 119 11.33 -61.87 10.85
N VAL A 120 12.52 -62.03 11.46
CA VAL A 120 12.86 -63.23 12.23
C VAL A 120 12.01 -63.32 13.51
N LEU A 121 11.89 -62.22 14.26
CA LEU A 121 11.10 -62.17 15.50
C LEU A 121 9.60 -62.37 15.29
N GLN A 122 9.06 -61.98 14.13
CA GLN A 122 7.67 -62.26 13.77
C GLN A 122 7.36 -63.76 13.70
N LYS A 123 8.34 -64.57 13.26
CA LYS A 123 8.19 -66.04 13.16
C LYS A 123 8.63 -66.76 14.41
N ASN A 124 9.71 -66.29 15.02
CA ASN A 124 10.28 -66.86 16.23
C ASN A 124 10.52 -65.74 17.26
N PRO A 125 9.49 -65.40 18.05
CA PRO A 125 9.58 -64.32 19.03
C PRO A 125 10.63 -64.54 20.11
N GLU A 126 11.09 -65.77 20.34
CA GLU A 126 12.09 -66.12 21.35
C GLU A 126 13.52 -66.26 20.79
N ASN A 127 13.74 -65.90 19.53
CA ASN A 127 15.07 -65.96 18.95
C ASN A 127 16.04 -64.96 19.66
N ALA A 128 16.99 -65.51 20.42
CA ALA A 128 17.94 -64.72 21.19
C ALA A 128 18.84 -63.82 20.32
N SER A 129 19.31 -64.32 19.17
CA SER A 129 20.19 -63.56 18.28
C SER A 129 19.48 -62.39 17.62
N ALA A 130 18.21 -62.53 17.25
CA ALA A 130 17.40 -61.44 16.71
C ALA A 130 17.06 -60.40 17.77
N LYS A 131 16.72 -60.82 19.00
CA LYS A 131 16.53 -59.91 20.15
C LYS A 131 17.81 -59.10 20.43
N GLU A 132 18.96 -59.78 20.43
CA GLU A 132 20.28 -59.15 20.60
C GLU A 132 20.61 -58.19 19.45
N GLY A 133 20.41 -58.62 18.20
CA GLY A 133 20.61 -57.80 17.02
C GLY A 133 19.75 -56.54 16.99
N MET A 134 18.49 -56.63 17.42
CA MET A 134 17.61 -55.46 17.64
C MET A 134 18.15 -54.54 18.74
N GLY A 135 18.60 -55.12 19.86
CA GLY A 135 19.19 -54.40 20.98
C GLY A 135 20.42 -53.58 20.62
N TYR A 136 21.21 -54.02 19.63
CA TYR A 136 22.32 -53.25 19.08
C TYR A 136 21.94 -52.31 17.94
N SER A 137 21.07 -52.76 17.02
CA SER A 137 20.76 -52.00 15.81
C SER A 137 19.92 -50.76 16.08
N LEU A 138 18.96 -50.83 17.02
CA LEU A 138 18.08 -49.69 17.33
C LEU A 138 18.86 -48.50 17.92
N PRO A 139 19.70 -48.66 18.99
CA PRO A 139 20.51 -47.54 19.49
C PRO A 139 21.55 -47.04 18.47
N ALA A 140 22.13 -47.96 17.68
CA ALA A 140 23.12 -47.59 16.67
C ALA A 140 22.48 -46.74 15.56
N GLN A 141 21.28 -47.10 15.10
CA GLN A 141 20.51 -46.29 14.15
C GLN A 141 20.15 -44.94 14.73
N TYR A 142 19.64 -44.91 15.96
CA TYR A 142 19.25 -43.68 16.63
C TYR A 142 20.39 -42.68 16.66
N LYS A 143 21.56 -43.13 17.14
CA LYS A 143 22.78 -42.32 17.17
C LYS A 143 23.21 -41.89 15.76
N HIS A 144 23.21 -42.82 14.80
CA HIS A 144 23.64 -42.54 13.43
C HIS A 144 22.78 -41.47 12.73
N LEU A 145 21.45 -41.53 12.88
CA LEU A 145 20.55 -40.57 12.25
C LEU A 145 20.62 -39.19 12.90
N LEU A 146 20.84 -39.10 14.22
CA LEU A 146 21.10 -37.83 14.89
C LEU A 146 22.46 -37.21 14.48
N GLU A 147 23.49 -38.03 14.33
CA GLU A 147 24.80 -37.60 13.82
C GLU A 147 24.68 -37.11 12.37
N LEU A 148 23.96 -37.85 11.52
CA LEU A 148 23.69 -37.47 10.13
C LEU A 148 22.94 -36.13 10.05
N ALA A 149 21.89 -35.95 10.86
CA ALA A 149 21.16 -34.68 10.91
C ALA A 149 22.06 -33.50 11.33
N THR A 150 23.03 -33.76 12.23
CA THR A 150 24.01 -32.77 12.67
C THR A 150 25.04 -32.44 11.62
N GLU A 151 25.48 -33.42 10.85
CA GLU A 151 26.38 -33.19 9.73
C GLU A 151 25.68 -32.40 8.61
N LEU A 152 24.41 -32.72 8.33
CA LEU A 152 23.60 -31.99 7.36
C LEU A 152 23.32 -30.54 7.79
N GLU A 153 23.17 -30.28 9.10
CA GLU A 153 23.09 -28.90 9.62
C GLU A 153 24.33 -28.09 9.27
N LYS A 154 25.54 -28.63 9.51
CA LYS A 154 26.81 -27.95 9.22
C LYS A 154 26.99 -27.63 7.73
N GLN A 155 26.36 -28.44 6.87
CA GLN A 155 26.34 -28.26 5.42
C GLN A 155 25.20 -27.35 4.95
N ASN A 156 24.41 -26.78 5.87
CA ASN A 156 23.19 -26.01 5.61
C ASN A 156 22.12 -26.77 4.80
N GLN A 157 22.14 -28.11 4.85
CA GLN A 157 21.19 -28.99 4.16
C GLN A 157 20.02 -29.37 5.10
N TYR A 158 19.31 -28.36 5.61
CA TYR A 158 18.32 -28.53 6.68
C TYR A 158 17.17 -29.45 6.30
N ALA A 159 16.63 -29.33 5.08
CA ALA A 159 15.54 -30.20 4.59
C ALA A 159 15.92 -31.69 4.61
N ARG A 160 17.15 -32.03 4.20
CA ARG A 160 17.65 -33.40 4.25
C ARG A 160 17.87 -33.87 5.68
N GLY A 161 18.33 -32.99 6.58
CA GLY A 161 18.47 -33.30 8.00
C GLY A 161 17.13 -33.59 8.68
N ILE A 162 16.07 -32.87 8.31
CA ILE A 162 14.71 -33.12 8.81
C ILE A 162 14.18 -34.46 8.28
N GLN A 163 14.45 -34.75 7.00
CA GLN A 163 14.06 -36.00 6.35
C GLN A 163 14.77 -37.21 6.97
N SER A 164 16.08 -37.12 7.28
CA SER A 164 16.82 -38.23 7.90
C SER A 164 16.27 -38.62 9.28
N LEU A 165 15.57 -37.72 9.96
CA LEU A 165 14.94 -37.97 11.26
C LEU A 165 13.53 -38.57 11.17
N GLU A 166 12.98 -38.76 9.97
CA GLU A 166 11.61 -39.26 9.78
C GLU A 166 11.42 -40.67 10.34
N VAL A 167 12.39 -41.57 10.09
CA VAL A 167 12.37 -42.94 10.64
C VAL A 167 12.30 -42.92 12.17
N LEU A 168 13.07 -42.04 12.81
CA LEU A 168 13.06 -41.91 14.27
C LEU A 168 11.74 -41.33 14.79
N ARG A 169 11.14 -40.34 14.10
CA ARG A 169 9.83 -39.79 14.49
C ARG A 169 8.72 -40.82 14.39
N ASN A 170 8.75 -41.67 13.36
CA ASN A 170 7.74 -42.71 13.17
C ASN A 170 7.88 -43.83 14.21
N ARG A 171 9.12 -44.24 14.50
CA ARG A 171 9.42 -45.31 15.46
C ARG A 171 9.30 -44.87 16.92
N TYR A 172 9.69 -43.63 17.22
CA TYR A 172 9.68 -43.03 18.55
C TYR A 172 8.89 -41.71 18.56
N PRO A 173 7.55 -41.75 18.38
CA PRO A 173 6.74 -40.53 18.24
C PRO A 173 6.69 -39.66 19.51
N LYS A 174 7.11 -40.18 20.67
CA LYS A 174 7.22 -39.44 21.93
C LYS A 174 8.67 -39.14 22.32
N ASP A 175 9.61 -39.24 21.39
CA ASP A 175 11.00 -38.88 21.64
C ASP A 175 11.19 -37.36 21.58
N TYR A 176 11.49 -36.78 22.75
CA TYR A 176 11.73 -35.35 22.89
C TYR A 176 12.89 -34.85 22.01
N THR A 177 14.03 -35.55 22.01
CA THR A 177 15.25 -35.12 21.32
C THR A 177 15.07 -35.08 19.81
N VAL A 178 14.37 -36.08 19.25
CA VAL A 178 14.11 -36.13 17.80
C VAL A 178 13.19 -34.98 17.36
N HIS A 179 12.16 -34.67 18.13
CA HIS A 179 11.26 -33.54 17.83
C HIS A 179 11.95 -32.20 18.03
N LEU A 180 12.68 -32.00 19.12
CA LEU A 180 13.45 -30.77 19.36
C LEU A 180 14.45 -30.52 18.21
N ARG A 181 15.15 -31.57 17.77
CA ARG A 181 16.11 -31.47 16.66
C ARG A 181 15.44 -31.17 15.33
N SER A 182 14.30 -31.80 15.06
CA SER A 182 13.49 -31.53 13.87
C SER A 182 12.99 -30.08 13.86
N ALA A 183 12.58 -29.56 15.02
CA ALA A 183 12.13 -28.18 15.18
C ALA A 183 13.26 -27.17 14.88
N TRP A 184 14.44 -27.38 15.49
CA TRP A 184 15.62 -26.54 15.26
C TRP A 184 16.05 -26.51 13.79
N LEU A 185 16.13 -27.67 13.14
CA LEU A 185 16.47 -27.73 11.71
C LEU A 185 15.42 -27.04 10.84
N SER A 186 14.15 -27.15 11.18
CA SER A 186 13.06 -26.45 10.47
C SER A 186 13.18 -24.94 10.63
N PHE A 187 13.55 -24.47 11.84
CA PHE A 187 13.80 -23.05 12.12
C PHE A 187 14.95 -22.50 11.27
N LEU A 188 16.08 -23.21 11.20
CA LEU A 188 17.22 -22.82 10.35
C LEU A 188 16.87 -22.82 8.86
N GLY A 189 16.01 -23.75 8.43
CA GLY A 189 15.48 -23.81 7.07
C GLY A 189 14.39 -22.79 6.75
N TRP A 190 14.08 -21.86 7.68
CA TRP A 190 13.02 -20.85 7.57
C TRP A 190 11.60 -21.43 7.42
N ASP A 191 11.40 -22.72 7.69
CA ASP A 191 10.09 -23.35 7.78
C ASP A 191 9.55 -23.22 9.22
N TYR A 192 9.09 -22.02 9.54
CA TYR A 192 8.60 -21.68 10.87
C TYR A 192 7.31 -22.45 11.23
N ALA A 193 6.50 -22.84 10.25
CA ALA A 193 5.29 -23.63 10.50
C ALA A 193 5.64 -25.05 10.97
N LEU A 194 6.59 -25.70 10.30
CA LEU A 194 7.06 -27.01 10.69
C LEU A 194 7.87 -26.97 12.00
N SER A 195 8.65 -25.91 12.20
CA SER A 195 9.38 -25.67 13.45
C SER A 195 8.43 -25.54 14.64
N GLU A 196 7.41 -24.69 14.54
CA GLU A 196 6.38 -24.52 15.57
C GLU A 196 5.71 -25.85 15.92
N LYS A 197 5.31 -26.64 14.90
CA LYS A 197 4.70 -27.96 15.11
C LYS A 197 5.58 -28.85 15.97
N TYR A 198 6.86 -29.00 15.64
CA TYR A 198 7.75 -29.90 16.37
C TYR A 198 8.14 -29.37 17.76
N TYR A 199 8.30 -28.07 17.94
CA TYR A 199 8.51 -27.48 19.27
C TYR A 199 7.30 -27.69 20.18
N ARG A 200 6.07 -27.57 19.66
CA ARG A 200 4.86 -27.86 20.44
C ARG A 200 4.77 -29.33 20.84
N ILE A 201 5.11 -30.27 19.95
CA ILE A 201 5.20 -31.70 20.30
C ILE A 201 6.28 -31.93 21.39
N ALA A 202 7.44 -31.29 21.27
CA ALA A 202 8.49 -31.39 22.29
C ALA A 202 8.01 -30.89 23.67
N LEU A 203 7.21 -29.82 23.71
CA LEU A 203 6.59 -29.30 24.93
C LEU A 203 5.42 -30.14 25.43
N GLU A 204 4.69 -30.85 24.58
CA GLU A 204 3.71 -31.86 25.03
C GLU A 204 4.39 -33.00 25.80
N ILE A 205 5.60 -33.38 25.38
CA ILE A 205 6.41 -34.43 26.02
C ILE A 205 7.09 -33.89 27.29
N ALA A 206 7.66 -32.68 27.22
CA ALA A 206 8.38 -32.04 28.32
C ALA A 206 7.90 -30.57 28.53
N PRO A 207 6.80 -30.35 29.28
CA PRO A 207 6.12 -29.04 29.36
C PRO A 207 6.91 -27.88 29.97
N GLN A 208 8.00 -28.14 30.69
CA GLN A 208 8.83 -27.12 31.33
C GLN A 208 10.24 -27.07 30.76
N ASP A 209 10.44 -27.68 29.59
CA ASP A 209 11.75 -27.73 28.96
C ASP A 209 12.19 -26.33 28.46
N PRO A 210 13.37 -25.84 28.88
CA PRO A 210 13.80 -24.50 28.54
C PRO A 210 14.14 -24.33 27.06
N ASP A 211 14.77 -25.34 26.43
CA ASP A 211 15.23 -25.24 25.05
C ASP A 211 14.05 -25.26 24.07
N ALA A 212 13.06 -26.13 24.32
CA ALA A 212 11.83 -26.16 23.54
C ALA A 212 10.99 -24.89 23.72
N THR A 213 10.93 -24.35 24.94
CA THR A 213 10.18 -23.12 25.23
C THR A 213 10.81 -21.92 24.52
N LEU A 214 12.13 -21.74 24.64
CA LEU A 214 12.85 -20.66 23.98
C LEU A 214 12.84 -20.82 22.46
N GLY A 215 13.05 -22.04 21.96
CA GLY A 215 12.98 -22.35 20.54
C GLY A 215 11.61 -22.04 19.93
N LEU A 216 10.52 -22.40 20.62
CA LEU A 216 9.17 -22.03 20.21
C LEU A 216 8.97 -20.51 20.21
N ALA A 217 9.42 -19.81 21.25
CA ALA A 217 9.28 -18.36 21.34
C ALA A 217 10.01 -17.66 20.19
N TRP A 218 11.26 -18.05 19.89
CA TRP A 218 11.98 -17.54 18.72
C TRP A 218 11.29 -17.87 17.40
N CYS A 219 10.79 -19.09 17.25
CA CYS A 219 10.03 -19.48 16.07
C CYS A 219 8.80 -18.58 15.87
N LEU A 220 8.07 -18.30 16.95
CA LEU A 220 6.88 -17.45 16.91
C LEU A 220 7.23 -16.02 16.53
N LEU A 221 8.32 -15.46 17.05
CA LEU A 221 8.84 -14.15 16.64
C LEU A 221 9.07 -14.06 15.13
N TYR A 222 9.83 -14.99 14.56
CA TYR A 222 10.14 -14.97 13.12
C TYR A 222 8.95 -15.34 12.23
N SER A 223 7.95 -16.06 12.77
CA SER A 223 6.68 -16.33 12.09
C SER A 223 5.70 -15.13 12.09
N GLY A 224 6.04 -14.02 12.76
CA GLY A 224 5.18 -12.85 12.89
C GLY A 224 4.12 -12.93 14.00
N LYS A 225 4.13 -14.00 14.79
CA LYS A 225 3.23 -14.23 15.95
C LYS A 225 3.80 -13.58 17.21
N TYR A 226 3.95 -12.26 17.17
CA TYR A 226 4.66 -11.48 18.19
C TYR A 226 4.01 -11.56 19.59
N GLU A 227 2.67 -11.58 19.64
CA GLU A 227 1.92 -11.65 20.88
C GLU A 227 2.18 -12.96 21.65
N GLU A 228 2.14 -14.11 20.97
CA GLU A 228 2.45 -15.42 21.57
C GLU A 228 3.93 -15.52 21.96
N SER A 229 4.83 -15.00 21.11
CA SER A 229 6.27 -14.96 21.38
C SER A 229 6.60 -14.19 22.65
N GLU A 230 6.09 -12.97 22.79
CA GLU A 230 6.31 -12.13 23.98
C GLU A 230 5.77 -12.82 25.23
N ALA A 231 4.59 -13.45 25.16
CA ALA A 231 4.00 -14.17 26.28
C ALA A 231 4.89 -15.33 26.76
N LEU A 232 5.44 -16.11 25.83
CA LEU A 232 6.36 -17.21 26.17
C LEU A 232 7.66 -16.69 26.80
N PHE A 233 8.30 -15.68 26.21
CA PHE A 233 9.51 -15.10 26.80
C PHE A 233 9.24 -14.49 28.17
N THR A 234 8.10 -13.81 28.34
CA THR A 234 7.70 -13.23 29.63
C THR A 234 7.48 -14.30 30.69
N GLY A 235 6.76 -15.37 30.34
CA GLY A 235 6.54 -16.51 31.23
C GLY A 235 7.84 -17.19 31.65
N PHE A 236 8.76 -17.38 30.70
CA PHE A 236 10.08 -17.96 30.94
C PHE A 236 10.96 -17.08 31.83
N LEU A 237 10.97 -15.76 31.60
CA LEU A 237 11.75 -14.79 32.37
C LEU A 237 11.26 -14.61 33.81
N LYS A 238 9.99 -14.88 34.11
CA LYS A 238 9.51 -14.89 35.51
C LYS A 238 10.25 -15.91 36.38
N GLN A 239 10.62 -17.05 35.80
CA GLN A 239 11.35 -18.11 36.49
C GLN A 239 12.86 -17.95 36.31
N ASN A 240 13.30 -17.44 35.16
CA ASN A 240 14.70 -17.33 34.76
C ASN A 240 15.08 -15.86 34.43
N PRO A 241 15.03 -14.92 35.39
CA PRO A 241 15.11 -13.49 35.11
C PRO A 241 16.44 -13.02 34.53
N LYS A 242 17.51 -13.82 34.68
CA LYS A 242 18.86 -13.54 34.18
C LYS A 242 19.20 -14.25 32.86
N ASN A 243 18.25 -14.98 32.26
CA ASN A 243 18.53 -15.68 31.01
C ASN A 243 18.62 -14.66 29.86
N GLU A 244 19.83 -14.43 29.37
CA GLU A 244 20.08 -13.39 28.37
C GLU A 244 19.40 -13.65 27.02
N ASN A 245 19.32 -14.92 26.60
CA ASN A 245 18.66 -15.33 25.36
C ASN A 245 17.17 -14.98 25.42
N ALA A 246 16.52 -15.31 26.53
CA ALA A 246 15.12 -14.97 26.75
C ALA A 246 14.87 -13.46 26.84
N GLN A 247 15.78 -12.70 27.48
CA GLN A 247 15.70 -11.24 27.55
C GLN A 247 15.77 -10.62 26.15
N GLU A 248 16.70 -11.08 25.31
CA GLU A 248 16.81 -10.62 23.93
C GLU A 248 15.52 -10.89 23.14
N GLY A 249 15.05 -12.13 23.16
CA GLY A 249 13.83 -12.52 22.45
C GLY A 249 12.60 -11.75 22.93
N PHE A 250 12.50 -11.49 24.23
CA PHE A 250 11.48 -10.62 24.81
C PHE A 250 11.52 -9.20 24.22
N TYR A 251 12.68 -8.55 24.26
CA TYR A 251 12.86 -7.20 23.75
C TYR A 251 12.54 -7.09 22.25
N ARG A 252 13.00 -8.05 21.44
CA ARG A 252 12.70 -8.09 20.00
C ARG A 252 11.21 -8.32 19.73
N SER A 253 10.58 -9.26 20.46
CA SER A 253 9.14 -9.55 20.31
C SER A 253 8.27 -8.36 20.69
N ARG A 254 8.59 -7.71 21.80
CA ARG A 254 7.86 -6.54 22.27
C ARG A 254 8.05 -5.33 21.37
N SER A 255 9.24 -5.15 20.80
CA SER A 255 9.50 -4.13 19.81
C SER A 255 8.62 -4.30 18.57
N ALA A 256 8.59 -5.50 17.98
CA ALA A 256 7.75 -5.81 16.82
C ALA A 256 6.24 -5.62 17.12
N LEU A 257 5.81 -5.93 18.34
CA LEU A 257 4.42 -5.69 18.77
C LEU A 257 4.09 -4.19 18.82
N TYR A 258 5.01 -3.36 19.31
CA TYR A 258 4.82 -1.92 19.38
C TYR A 258 4.87 -1.28 17.99
N GLU A 259 5.73 -1.77 17.10
CA GLU A 259 5.76 -1.37 15.69
C GLU A 259 4.42 -1.63 15.00
N LYS A 260 3.85 -2.84 15.16
CA LYS A 260 2.53 -3.21 14.63
C LYS A 260 1.39 -2.33 15.17
N LYS A 261 1.54 -1.78 16.38
CA LYS A 261 0.59 -0.84 17.01
C LYS A 261 0.82 0.62 16.61
N GLY A 262 1.89 0.92 15.88
CA GLY A 262 2.31 2.27 15.51
C GLY A 262 3.06 3.04 16.61
N ASP A 263 3.37 2.42 17.75
CA ASP A 263 4.21 3.01 18.79
C ASP A 263 5.69 2.79 18.45
N LEU A 264 6.16 3.51 17.44
CA LEU A 264 7.52 3.38 16.90
C LEU A 264 8.60 3.79 17.91
N LEU A 265 8.32 4.79 18.76
CA LEU A 265 9.27 5.21 19.82
C LEU A 265 9.35 4.15 20.92
N GLY A 266 8.22 3.56 21.32
CA GLY A 266 8.20 2.42 22.21
C GLY A 266 8.97 1.23 21.61
N ALA A 267 8.80 0.96 20.32
CA ALA A 267 9.49 -0.11 19.63
C ALA A 267 11.02 0.08 19.68
N ALA A 268 11.50 1.29 19.37
CA ALA A 268 12.92 1.65 19.49
C ALA A 268 13.42 1.48 20.93
N ARG A 269 12.70 1.99 21.93
CA ARG A 269 13.08 1.87 23.36
C ARG A 269 13.24 0.42 23.82
N ASN A 270 12.45 -0.51 23.29
CA ASN A 270 12.60 -1.93 23.62
C ASN A 270 13.81 -2.57 22.92
N LEU A 271 14.27 -2.07 21.77
CA LEU A 271 15.48 -2.57 21.11
C LEU A 271 16.78 -1.99 21.68
N ASP A 272 16.73 -0.88 22.40
CA ASP A 272 17.93 -0.22 22.96
C ASP A 272 18.83 -1.20 23.78
N PRO A 273 18.32 -2.07 24.66
CA PRO A 273 19.14 -3.08 25.35
C PRO A 273 19.80 -4.09 24.39
N VAL A 274 19.10 -4.46 23.31
CA VAL A 274 19.59 -5.43 22.32
C VAL A 274 20.70 -4.82 21.46
N VAL A 275 20.51 -3.57 21.02
CA VAL A 275 21.49 -2.81 20.24
C VAL A 275 22.79 -2.60 21.03
N LYS A 276 22.69 -2.28 22.33
CA LYS A 276 23.87 -2.13 23.21
C LYS A 276 24.65 -3.43 23.36
N LYS A 277 23.97 -4.58 23.33
CA LYS A 277 24.60 -5.90 23.41
C LYS A 277 25.25 -6.32 22.10
N TYR A 278 24.63 -5.99 20.96
CA TYR A 278 25.11 -6.34 19.63
C TYR A 278 25.41 -5.08 18.79
N PRO A 279 26.39 -4.25 19.20
CA PRO A 279 26.69 -2.97 18.55
C PRO A 279 27.35 -3.13 17.17
N LYS A 280 27.50 -4.35 16.66
CA LYS A 280 28.08 -4.65 15.34
C LYS A 280 27.08 -5.33 14.39
N GLU A 281 25.85 -5.58 14.84
CA GLU A 281 24.81 -6.18 14.01
C GLU A 281 24.16 -5.09 13.13
N GLU A 282 24.69 -4.92 11.90
CA GLU A 282 24.26 -3.86 10.97
C GLU A 282 22.74 -3.83 10.74
N LYS A 283 22.11 -4.98 10.49
CA LYS A 283 20.66 -5.05 10.23
C LYS A 283 19.82 -4.59 11.42
N LEU A 284 20.21 -4.95 12.64
CA LEU A 284 19.55 -4.51 13.87
C LEU A 284 19.70 -3.00 14.05
N LEU A 285 20.91 -2.48 13.86
CA LEU A 285 21.19 -1.06 13.98
C LEU A 285 20.43 -0.23 12.95
N LEU A 286 20.35 -0.68 11.70
CA LEU A 286 19.55 -0.04 10.64
C LEU A 286 18.07 0.00 11.02
N HIS A 287 17.51 -1.12 11.46
CA HIS A 287 16.10 -1.17 11.87
C HIS A 287 15.83 -0.28 13.09
N TYR A 288 16.74 -0.26 14.07
CA TYR A 288 16.66 0.66 15.22
C TYR A 288 16.70 2.14 14.80
N ALA A 289 17.63 2.50 13.90
CA ALA A 289 17.75 3.85 13.36
C ALA A 289 16.49 4.26 12.59
N TRP A 290 15.91 3.35 11.81
CA TRP A 290 14.66 3.55 11.09
C TRP A 290 13.47 3.78 12.04
N LEU A 291 13.32 2.99 13.10
CA LEU A 291 12.28 3.21 14.11
C LEU A 291 12.42 4.58 14.80
N LEU A 292 13.65 5.02 15.08
CA LEU A 292 13.91 6.34 15.63
C LEU A 292 13.57 7.46 14.62
N PHE A 293 13.88 7.25 13.35
CA PHE A 293 13.58 8.21 12.28
C PHE A 293 12.07 8.39 12.09
N GLU A 294 11.33 7.30 11.93
CA GLU A 294 9.88 7.34 11.73
C GLU A 294 9.12 7.85 12.97
N SER A 295 9.66 7.59 14.17
CA SER A 295 9.15 8.22 15.40
C SER A 295 9.50 9.71 15.54
N LYS A 296 10.11 10.32 14.50
CA LYS A 296 10.54 11.72 14.43
C LYS A 296 11.62 12.11 15.42
N ASN A 297 12.31 11.13 15.98
CA ASN A 297 13.46 11.34 16.87
C ASN A 297 14.75 11.42 16.04
N TYR A 298 14.83 12.45 15.19
CA TYR A 298 15.86 12.57 14.16
C TYR A 298 17.28 12.68 14.73
N ALA A 299 17.46 13.25 15.93
CA ALA A 299 18.76 13.36 16.57
C ALA A 299 19.32 11.98 16.96
N ASN A 300 18.51 11.16 17.66
CA ASN A 300 18.92 9.81 18.02
C ASN A 300 19.03 8.91 16.77
N ALA A 301 18.17 9.10 15.77
CA ALA A 301 18.24 8.37 14.52
C ALA A 301 19.53 8.66 13.76
N GLN A 302 19.97 9.92 13.73
CA GLN A 302 21.26 10.33 13.17
C GLN A 302 22.41 9.59 13.84
N ASP A 303 22.45 9.53 15.17
CA ASP A 303 23.51 8.83 15.92
C ASP A 303 23.51 7.32 15.62
N ALA A 304 22.31 6.72 15.50
CA ALA A 304 22.15 5.31 15.15
C ALA A 304 22.60 5.00 13.71
N TYR A 305 22.23 5.84 12.73
CA TYR A 305 22.72 5.70 11.35
C TYR A 305 24.23 5.93 11.25
N GLN A 306 24.78 6.88 12.02
CA GLN A 306 26.22 7.08 12.10
C GLN A 306 26.93 5.83 12.64
N SER A 307 26.37 5.20 13.68
CA SER A 307 26.90 3.93 14.21
C SER A 307 26.92 2.81 13.17
N VAL A 308 25.94 2.77 12.26
CA VAL A 308 25.96 1.83 11.11
C VAL A 308 27.12 2.16 10.17
N LEU A 309 27.32 3.44 9.84
CA LEU A 309 28.39 3.88 8.95
C LEU A 309 29.80 3.67 9.53
N ASP A 310 29.94 3.68 10.85
CA ASP A 310 31.21 3.37 11.52
C ASP A 310 31.60 1.89 11.35
N ILE A 311 30.62 1.00 11.18
CA ILE A 311 30.82 -0.44 10.93
C ILE A 311 30.95 -0.71 9.42
N ASN A 312 30.04 -0.14 8.64
CA ASN A 312 29.96 -0.29 7.20
C ASN A 312 29.86 1.10 6.53
N PRO A 313 30.99 1.74 6.20
CA PRO A 313 31.00 3.06 5.57
C PRO A 313 30.33 3.11 4.19
N LYS A 314 30.08 1.94 3.58
CA LYS A 314 29.44 1.80 2.26
C LYS A 314 27.93 1.52 2.34
N SER A 315 27.35 1.47 3.54
CA SER A 315 25.93 1.20 3.72
C SER A 315 25.08 2.34 3.13
N THR A 316 24.49 2.12 1.95
CA THR A 316 23.69 3.14 1.26
C THR A 316 22.45 3.51 2.07
N ASP A 317 21.78 2.54 2.69
CA ASP A 317 20.59 2.77 3.51
C ASP A 317 20.90 3.70 4.69
N ALA A 318 22.05 3.52 5.34
CA ALA A 318 22.48 4.38 6.44
C ALA A 318 22.84 5.80 5.97
N LYS A 319 23.52 5.95 4.81
CA LYS A 319 23.80 7.28 4.22
C LYS A 319 22.51 8.03 3.90
N VAL A 320 21.53 7.35 3.31
CA VAL A 320 20.22 7.93 2.96
C VAL A 320 19.45 8.30 4.22
N GLY A 321 19.36 7.40 5.20
CA GLY A 321 18.71 7.65 6.48
C GLY A 321 19.31 8.84 7.22
N LEU A 322 20.64 8.93 7.26
CA LEU A 322 21.36 10.08 7.83
C LEU A 322 21.03 11.39 7.10
N ALA A 323 21.04 11.39 5.77
CA ALA A 323 20.71 12.58 4.97
C ALA A 323 19.29 13.09 5.24
N TRP A 324 18.31 12.18 5.35
CA TRP A 324 16.95 12.54 5.73
C TRP A 324 16.84 13.03 7.18
N CYS A 325 17.59 12.45 8.12
CA CYS A 325 17.65 12.96 9.49
C CYS A 325 18.11 14.42 9.51
N LEU A 326 19.18 14.75 8.77
CA LEU A 326 19.71 16.11 8.66
C LEU A 326 18.69 17.06 8.02
N TYR A 327 17.97 16.61 6.98
CA TYR A 327 16.92 17.40 6.34
C TYR A 327 15.82 17.80 7.33
N TYR A 328 15.27 16.84 8.09
CA TYR A 328 14.21 17.13 9.05
C TYR A 328 14.69 17.93 10.27
N GLN A 329 15.99 17.86 10.60
CA GLN A 329 16.63 18.73 11.58
C GLN A 329 16.90 20.15 11.05
N LYS A 330 16.59 20.43 9.78
CA LYS A 330 16.82 21.70 9.07
C LYS A 330 18.29 22.02 8.80
N ASP A 331 19.18 21.03 8.93
CA ASP A 331 20.57 21.13 8.50
C ASP A 331 20.66 20.83 7.00
N TRP A 332 20.04 21.71 6.19
CA TRP A 332 19.84 21.49 4.76
C TRP A 332 21.15 21.45 3.98
N GLU A 333 22.17 22.16 4.44
CA GLU A 333 23.50 22.17 3.82
C GLU A 333 24.16 20.80 3.92
N ARG A 334 24.20 20.21 5.12
CA ARG A 334 24.75 18.86 5.30
C ARG A 334 23.86 17.80 4.69
N ALA A 335 22.53 17.95 4.73
CA ALA A 335 21.61 17.04 4.08
C ALA A 335 21.87 16.97 2.56
N GLN A 336 21.99 18.14 1.90
CA GLN A 336 22.29 18.23 0.48
C GLN A 336 23.62 17.57 0.13
N ALA A 337 24.68 17.85 0.89
CA ALA A 337 26.00 17.25 0.67
C ALA A 337 25.95 15.72 0.76
N ASN A 338 25.22 15.16 1.73
CA ASN A 338 25.06 13.71 1.87
C ASN A 338 24.25 13.11 0.71
N PHE A 339 23.12 13.71 0.33
CA PHE A 339 22.36 13.24 -0.84
C PHE A 339 23.17 13.31 -2.14
N GLN A 340 23.99 14.33 -2.31
CA GLN A 340 24.83 14.48 -3.50
C GLN A 340 25.94 13.44 -3.56
N SER A 341 26.60 13.14 -2.43
CA SER A 341 27.58 12.05 -2.34
C SER A 341 26.98 10.69 -2.73
N ILE A 342 25.72 10.43 -2.37
CA ILE A 342 25.01 9.20 -2.77
C ILE A 342 24.78 9.17 -4.28
N LEU A 343 24.45 10.32 -4.89
CA LEU A 343 24.24 10.44 -6.34
C LEU A 343 25.55 10.37 -7.15
N GLU A 344 26.70 10.71 -6.56
CA GLU A 344 28.00 10.51 -7.18
C GLU A 344 28.36 9.02 -7.30
N GLU A 345 27.97 8.21 -6.31
CA GLU A 345 28.14 6.74 -6.34
C GLU A 345 27.07 6.06 -7.22
N ASN A 346 25.83 6.52 -7.15
CA ASN A 346 24.69 6.01 -7.91
C ASN A 346 23.78 7.16 -8.39
N GLN A 347 23.98 7.58 -9.64
CA GLN A 347 23.26 8.70 -10.24
C GLN A 347 21.73 8.51 -10.30
N ASP A 348 21.24 7.27 -10.21
CA ASP A 348 19.81 6.93 -10.29
C ASP A 348 19.16 6.60 -8.94
N HIS A 349 19.83 6.90 -7.82
CA HIS A 349 19.26 6.64 -6.50
C HIS A 349 18.01 7.49 -6.21
N ALA A 350 16.82 6.87 -6.28
CA ALA A 350 15.53 7.55 -6.22
C ALA A 350 15.34 8.44 -4.98
N SER A 351 15.62 7.91 -3.77
CA SER A 351 15.45 8.66 -2.53
C SER A 351 16.42 9.85 -2.41
N ALA A 352 17.60 9.75 -3.03
CA ALA A 352 18.59 10.83 -2.99
C ALA A 352 18.19 11.97 -3.96
N LYS A 353 17.66 11.64 -5.15
CA LYS A 353 17.05 12.64 -6.05
C LYS A 353 15.88 13.37 -5.37
N GLN A 354 15.02 12.64 -4.67
CA GLN A 354 13.93 13.22 -3.88
C GLN A 354 14.44 14.11 -2.76
N GLY A 355 15.49 13.69 -2.05
CA GLY A 355 16.14 14.48 -1.00
C GLY A 355 16.68 15.82 -1.49
N ILE A 356 17.36 15.84 -2.65
CA ILE A 356 17.85 17.09 -3.27
C ILE A 356 16.69 18.02 -3.63
N GLN A 357 15.62 17.49 -4.25
CA GLN A 357 14.43 18.30 -4.57
C GLN A 357 13.76 18.86 -3.31
N ALA A 358 13.66 18.05 -2.26
CA ALA A 358 13.09 18.47 -0.98
C ALA A 358 13.91 19.60 -0.34
N VAL A 359 15.25 19.51 -0.36
CA VAL A 359 16.13 20.60 0.11
C VAL A 359 15.93 21.87 -0.71
N GLN A 360 15.90 21.78 -2.04
CA GLN A 360 15.68 22.94 -2.93
C GLN A 360 14.33 23.62 -2.65
N PHE A 361 13.28 22.84 -2.41
CA PHE A 361 11.96 23.35 -2.05
C PHE A 361 11.97 24.01 -0.66
N ALA A 362 12.63 23.41 0.33
CA ALA A 362 12.72 23.97 1.68
C ALA A 362 13.51 25.30 1.73
N GLN A 363 14.49 25.47 0.83
CA GLN A 363 15.32 26.67 0.72
C GLN A 363 14.68 27.77 -0.15
N THR A 364 13.62 27.47 -0.90
CA THR A 364 12.89 28.49 -1.69
C THR A 364 11.79 29.11 -0.83
N PRO A 365 11.74 30.45 -0.67
CA PRO A 365 10.66 31.10 0.06
C PRO A 365 9.30 30.82 -0.61
N PRO A 366 8.20 30.66 0.14
CA PRO A 366 6.89 30.45 -0.45
C PRO A 366 6.54 31.64 -1.36
N PRO A 367 5.99 31.41 -2.57
CA PRO A 367 5.66 32.48 -3.49
C PRO A 367 4.64 33.42 -2.84
N ARG A 368 4.89 34.73 -2.94
CA ARG A 368 3.97 35.76 -2.45
C ARG A 368 2.84 35.89 -3.46
N ASN A 369 1.96 34.90 -3.50
CA ASN A 369 0.84 34.80 -4.44
C ASN A 369 -0.18 35.94 -4.25
N ILE A 370 0.10 37.10 -4.84
CA ILE A 370 -0.84 38.22 -4.93
C ILE A 370 -1.32 38.27 -6.39
N ASN A 371 -2.63 38.17 -6.61
CA ASN A 371 -3.22 38.45 -7.92
C ASN A 371 -3.88 39.83 -7.87
N LEU A 372 -3.56 40.69 -8.83
CA LEU A 372 -4.25 41.95 -9.05
C LEU A 372 -4.86 41.92 -10.45
N SER A 373 -6.15 42.22 -10.57
CA SER A 373 -6.82 42.37 -11.85
C SER A 373 -7.60 43.68 -11.91
N ALA A 374 -7.68 44.23 -13.12
CA ALA A 374 -8.43 45.43 -13.41
C ALA A 374 -9.13 45.26 -14.76
N SER A 375 -10.38 45.72 -14.88
CA SER A 375 -11.11 45.70 -16.14
C SER A 375 -11.97 46.94 -16.31
N PHE A 376 -12.24 47.25 -17.57
CA PHE A 376 -13.05 48.37 -18.00
C PHE A 376 -14.09 47.86 -19.00
N SER A 377 -15.32 48.31 -18.84
CA SER A 377 -16.43 47.95 -19.72
C SER A 377 -17.16 49.19 -20.19
N PHE A 378 -17.57 49.17 -21.45
CA PHE A 378 -18.43 50.16 -22.07
C PHE A 378 -19.69 49.46 -22.54
N THR A 379 -20.86 50.01 -22.22
CA THR A 379 -22.15 49.45 -22.62
C THR A 379 -22.98 50.51 -23.31
N GLY A 380 -23.42 50.26 -24.54
CA GLY A 380 -24.43 51.05 -25.24
C GLY A 380 -25.81 50.45 -25.02
N LEU A 381 -26.79 51.30 -24.75
CA LEU A 381 -28.20 50.95 -24.57
C LEU A 381 -29.00 51.64 -25.68
N ASP A 382 -29.54 50.85 -26.59
CA ASP A 382 -30.42 51.30 -27.68
C ASP A 382 -31.85 50.90 -27.34
N TYR A 383 -32.74 51.87 -27.28
CA TYR A 383 -34.13 51.63 -26.96
C TYR A 383 -34.99 51.90 -28.23
N ASP A 384 -35.53 50.86 -28.86
CA ASP A 384 -36.44 50.96 -30.01
C ASP A 384 -37.84 51.40 -29.55
N SER A 385 -38.26 52.63 -29.87
CA SER A 385 -39.66 53.03 -29.72
C SER A 385 -40.21 53.33 -31.09
N ARG A 386 -41.09 52.45 -31.54
CA ARG A 386 -42.06 52.80 -32.59
C ARG A 386 -43.06 53.88 -32.12
N HIS A 387 -43.00 54.32 -30.86
CA HIS A 387 -43.83 55.36 -30.27
C HIS A 387 -43.00 56.41 -29.49
N LYS A 388 -42.68 57.53 -30.16
CA LYS A 388 -42.45 58.92 -29.71
C LYS A 388 -41.84 59.28 -28.32
N ALA A 389 -41.09 58.43 -27.62
CA ALA A 389 -40.33 58.88 -26.44
C ALA A 389 -39.18 57.93 -26.08
N LYS A 390 -38.00 58.01 -26.71
CA LYS A 390 -36.82 57.23 -26.23
C LYS A 390 -35.45 57.84 -26.48
N GLU A 391 -34.60 57.63 -25.49
CA GLU A 391 -33.22 58.06 -25.31
C GLU A 391 -32.25 56.89 -25.49
N ASP A 392 -31.04 57.16 -25.99
CA ASP A 392 -29.94 56.20 -26.07
C ASP A 392 -29.01 56.42 -24.87
N GLY A 393 -28.55 55.35 -24.23
CA GLY A 393 -27.71 55.42 -23.03
C GLY A 393 -26.31 54.85 -23.25
N TYR A 394 -25.34 55.35 -22.49
CA TYR A 394 -23.99 54.81 -22.42
C TYR A 394 -23.57 54.60 -20.97
N SER A 395 -23.06 53.41 -20.67
CA SER A 395 -22.55 53.05 -19.35
C SER A 395 -21.05 52.76 -19.40
N PHE A 396 -20.31 53.32 -18.46
CA PHE A 396 -18.90 53.01 -18.23
C PHE A 396 -18.74 52.36 -16.87
N SER A 397 -18.04 51.23 -16.81
CA SER A 397 -17.68 50.60 -15.54
C SER A 397 -16.21 50.23 -15.47
N GLY A 398 -15.61 50.45 -14.30
CA GLY A 398 -14.27 49.98 -13.95
C GLY A 398 -14.32 49.03 -12.76
N ASN A 399 -13.61 47.92 -12.84
CA ASN A 399 -13.49 46.94 -11.76
C ASN A 399 -12.02 46.71 -11.41
N ILE A 400 -11.73 46.62 -10.11
CA ILE A 400 -10.43 46.19 -9.58
C ILE A 400 -10.68 45.03 -8.63
N ASN A 401 -9.91 43.96 -8.75
CA ASN A 401 -9.97 42.78 -7.89
C ASN A 401 -8.56 42.39 -7.41
N LEU A 402 -8.42 42.22 -6.10
CA LEU A 402 -7.19 41.81 -5.42
C LEU A 402 -7.43 40.47 -4.71
N THR A 403 -6.61 39.47 -5.02
CA THR A 403 -6.57 38.20 -4.30
C THR A 403 -5.22 38.01 -3.61
N LEU A 404 -5.23 37.86 -2.28
CA LEU A 404 -4.05 37.67 -1.44
C LEU A 404 -3.92 36.21 -1.03
N TYR A 405 -2.73 35.65 -1.23
CA TYR A 405 -2.36 34.28 -0.84
C TYR A 405 -3.32 33.22 -1.37
N GLN A 406 -3.96 33.47 -2.52
CA GLN A 406 -5.02 32.62 -3.11
C GLN A 406 -6.24 32.41 -2.20
N HIS A 407 -6.36 33.14 -1.09
CA HIS A 407 -7.35 32.89 -0.06
C HIS A 407 -8.28 34.05 0.20
N PHE A 408 -7.79 35.28 0.19
CA PHE A 408 -8.62 36.45 0.48
C PHE A 408 -8.83 37.24 -0.80
N THR A 409 -10.08 37.42 -1.22
CA THR A 409 -10.44 38.15 -2.44
C THR A 409 -11.28 39.36 -2.09
N THR A 410 -10.92 40.51 -2.64
CA THR A 410 -11.70 41.75 -2.53
C THR A 410 -11.80 42.44 -3.88
N SER A 411 -12.96 43.00 -4.19
CA SER A 411 -13.21 43.69 -5.45
C SER A 411 -14.03 44.96 -5.27
N LEU A 412 -13.73 45.96 -6.08
CA LEU A 412 -14.45 47.22 -6.19
C LEU A 412 -14.85 47.44 -7.66
N THR A 413 -16.13 47.62 -7.93
CA THR A 413 -16.64 48.08 -9.22
C THR A 413 -17.29 49.44 -9.06
N LEU A 414 -16.93 50.36 -9.93
CA LEU A 414 -17.61 51.64 -10.11
C LEU A 414 -18.28 51.62 -11.48
N ARG A 415 -19.56 51.99 -11.54
CA ARG A 415 -20.30 52.14 -12.79
C ARG A 415 -20.97 53.50 -12.82
N SER A 416 -20.95 54.15 -13.97
CA SER A 416 -21.72 55.36 -14.23
C SER A 416 -22.44 55.19 -15.56
N THR A 417 -23.71 55.58 -15.61
CA THR A 417 -24.53 55.52 -16.81
C THR A 417 -25.13 56.88 -17.07
N ASP A 418 -24.95 57.35 -18.30
CA ASP A 418 -25.45 58.62 -18.82
C ASP A 418 -26.46 58.32 -19.93
N PHE A 419 -27.59 59.01 -19.91
CA PHE A 419 -28.69 58.84 -20.86
C PHE A 419 -28.89 60.12 -21.68
N ASN A 420 -28.91 59.99 -23.01
CA ASN A 420 -29.04 61.14 -23.90
C ASN A 420 -30.49 61.53 -24.15
N VAL A 421 -30.85 62.76 -23.79
CA VAL A 421 -32.19 63.32 -24.06
C VAL A 421 -32.42 63.63 -25.55
N LYS A 422 -33.52 63.12 -26.14
CA LYS A 422 -33.92 63.52 -27.51
C LYS A 422 -34.48 64.95 -27.53
N LYS A 423 -34.04 65.74 -28.52
CA LYS A 423 -34.32 67.19 -28.68
C LYS A 423 -35.79 67.63 -28.66
N ASP A 424 -36.76 66.74 -28.87
CA ASP A 424 -38.19 67.07 -28.90
C ASP A 424 -38.85 67.06 -27.50
N LEU A 425 -38.10 66.73 -26.43
CA LEU A 425 -38.56 66.65 -25.03
C LEU A 425 -37.73 67.58 -24.10
N ALA A 426 -37.46 68.81 -24.57
CA ALA A 426 -36.47 69.75 -24.02
C ALA A 426 -36.66 70.26 -22.57
N ASP A 427 -37.67 69.79 -21.83
CA ASP A 427 -37.95 70.20 -20.43
C ASP A 427 -37.54 69.13 -19.39
N ILE A 428 -36.84 68.06 -19.79
CA ILE A 428 -36.36 67.00 -18.87
C ILE A 428 -34.87 67.21 -18.59
N GLU A 429 -34.49 67.36 -17.31
CA GLU A 429 -33.10 67.46 -16.85
C GLU A 429 -32.31 66.16 -17.17
N ASN A 430 -30.99 66.28 -17.35
CA ASN A 430 -30.11 65.14 -17.62
C ASN A 430 -30.26 64.02 -16.57
N PHE A 431 -30.27 62.77 -17.03
CA PHE A 431 -30.48 61.58 -16.22
C PHE A 431 -29.19 60.78 -16.10
N ASP A 432 -28.52 60.85 -14.93
CA ASP A 432 -27.27 60.14 -14.66
C ASP A 432 -27.39 59.22 -13.45
N THR A 433 -26.83 58.02 -13.55
CA THR A 433 -26.73 57.07 -12.43
C THR A 433 -25.28 56.75 -12.10
N SER A 434 -25.01 56.53 -10.82
CA SER A 434 -23.72 56.03 -10.34
C SER A 434 -23.90 54.91 -9.34
N GLU A 435 -23.10 53.86 -9.51
CA GLU A 435 -23.18 52.62 -8.74
C GLU A 435 -21.80 52.23 -8.22
N ILE A 436 -21.76 51.77 -6.98
CA ILE A 436 -20.58 51.22 -6.31
C ILE A 436 -20.91 49.80 -5.87
N TYR A 437 -20.10 48.84 -6.32
CA TYR A 437 -20.16 47.45 -5.90
C TYR A 437 -18.89 47.12 -5.13
N LEU A 438 -19.05 46.62 -3.92
CA LEU A 438 -17.96 46.10 -3.08
C LEU A 438 -18.20 44.61 -2.87
N SER A 439 -17.16 43.80 -3.03
CA SER A 439 -17.22 42.39 -2.62
C SER A 439 -15.95 42.00 -1.88
N SER A 440 -16.07 41.20 -0.83
CA SER A 440 -14.93 40.75 -0.04
C SER A 440 -15.19 39.41 0.60
N GLY A 441 -14.20 38.53 0.64
CA GLY A 441 -14.40 37.18 1.15
C GLY A 441 -13.18 36.27 1.13
N LEU A 442 -13.43 35.02 1.50
CA LEU A 442 -12.45 33.95 1.54
C LEU A 442 -12.74 32.93 0.44
N ASN A 443 -11.71 32.44 -0.24
CA ASN A 443 -11.81 31.44 -1.27
C ASN A 443 -10.73 30.37 -1.06
N PHE A 444 -11.13 29.14 -0.82
CA PHE A 444 -10.25 27.99 -0.67
C PHE A 444 -10.41 27.07 -1.88
N ALA A 445 -9.56 26.04 -1.97
CA ALA A 445 -9.61 25.08 -3.06
C ALA A 445 -10.99 24.41 -3.19
N SER A 446 -11.59 24.01 -2.05
CA SER A 446 -12.87 23.30 -2.02
C SER A 446 -14.06 24.18 -1.67
N PHE A 447 -13.88 25.35 -1.05
CA PHE A 447 -15.01 26.16 -0.56
C PHE A 447 -14.71 27.65 -0.65
N GLY A 448 -15.71 28.47 -0.95
CA GLY A 448 -15.59 29.93 -0.94
C GLY A 448 -16.81 30.62 -0.36
N LEU A 449 -16.58 31.79 0.21
CA LEU A 449 -17.56 32.66 0.84
C LEU A 449 -17.24 34.11 0.48
N LEU A 450 -18.11 34.79 -0.27
CA LEU A 450 -17.98 36.21 -0.57
C LEU A 450 -19.22 36.99 -0.12
N LEU A 451 -19.00 38.14 0.51
CA LEU A 451 -20.03 39.11 0.83
C LEU A 451 -20.04 40.20 -0.24
N HIS A 452 -21.22 40.59 -0.68
CA HIS A 452 -21.44 41.62 -1.69
C HIS A 452 -22.25 42.76 -1.10
N TYR A 453 -21.87 43.99 -1.43
CA TYR A 453 -22.60 45.20 -1.10
C TYR A 453 -22.67 46.09 -2.33
N VAL A 454 -23.87 46.58 -2.65
CA VAL A 454 -24.09 47.50 -3.76
C VAL A 454 -24.79 48.74 -3.23
N LYS A 455 -24.33 49.90 -3.70
CA LYS A 455 -25.02 51.17 -3.52
C LYS A 455 -25.16 51.84 -4.88
N ALA A 456 -26.40 52.08 -5.31
CA ALA A 456 -26.70 52.88 -6.51
C ALA A 456 -27.37 54.19 -6.11
N ARG A 457 -27.06 55.25 -6.84
CA ARG A 457 -27.65 56.58 -6.69
C ARG A 457 -28.05 57.12 -8.05
N ASP A 458 -29.25 57.69 -8.10
CA ASP A 458 -29.81 58.42 -9.24
C ASP A 458 -29.78 59.92 -8.96
N PHE A 459 -29.26 60.70 -9.92
CA PHE A 459 -29.07 62.15 -9.81
C PHE A 459 -30.15 62.96 -10.54
N SER A 460 -31.12 62.30 -11.19
CA SER A 460 -32.14 62.94 -12.03
C SER A 460 -33.34 63.55 -11.28
N ASP A 461 -33.45 63.34 -9.97
CA ASP A 461 -34.57 63.81 -9.15
C ASP A 461 -34.08 64.64 -7.95
N SER A 462 -34.75 65.76 -7.71
CA SER A 462 -34.59 66.60 -6.51
C SER A 462 -34.80 65.83 -5.19
N ALA A 463 -35.55 64.72 -5.22
CA ALA A 463 -35.68 63.74 -4.15
C ALA A 463 -34.73 62.55 -4.38
N LEU A 464 -33.45 62.73 -4.07
CA LEU A 464 -32.36 61.74 -4.16
C LEU A 464 -32.82 60.29 -3.84
N ARG A 465 -32.83 59.39 -4.85
CA ARG A 465 -33.21 57.98 -4.67
C ARG A 465 -31.98 57.09 -4.52
N GLU A 466 -31.91 56.32 -3.43
CA GLU A 466 -30.82 55.35 -3.20
C GLU A 466 -31.33 53.89 -3.26
N VAL A 467 -30.51 53.00 -3.80
CA VAL A 467 -30.73 51.54 -3.75
C VAL A 467 -29.56 50.89 -3.04
N LYS A 468 -29.86 49.97 -2.10
CA LYS A 468 -28.85 49.19 -1.38
C LYS A 468 -29.13 47.71 -1.57
N ALA A 469 -28.11 46.95 -1.97
CA ALA A 469 -28.22 45.50 -2.08
C ALA A 469 -27.11 44.79 -1.32
N TYR A 470 -27.45 43.64 -0.77
CA TYR A 470 -26.58 42.77 -0.01
C TYR A 470 -26.64 41.37 -0.62
N GLY A 471 -25.49 40.77 -0.85
CA GLY A 471 -25.40 39.43 -1.42
C GLY A 471 -24.43 38.56 -0.66
N LEU A 472 -24.62 37.26 -0.78
CA LEU A 472 -23.72 36.24 -0.28
C LEU A 472 -23.47 35.24 -1.42
N THR A 473 -22.22 35.02 -1.78
CA THR A 473 -21.84 33.92 -2.67
C THR A 473 -21.22 32.80 -1.87
N LEU A 474 -21.79 31.61 -2.01
CA LEU A 474 -21.25 30.34 -1.52
C LEU A 474 -20.72 29.56 -2.72
N ARG A 475 -19.45 29.17 -2.69
CA ARG A 475 -18.82 28.32 -3.70
C ARG A 475 -18.45 26.98 -3.07
N TRP A 476 -18.69 25.90 -3.80
CA TRP A 476 -18.24 24.56 -3.46
C TRP A 476 -17.61 23.91 -4.69
N SER A 477 -16.37 23.46 -4.55
CA SER A 477 -15.54 22.90 -5.61
C SER A 477 -15.06 21.51 -5.20
N ASP A 478 -15.86 20.49 -5.53
CA ASP A 478 -15.55 19.08 -5.29
C ASP A 478 -15.41 18.32 -6.63
N PHE A 479 -15.41 16.99 -6.62
CA PHE A 479 -15.15 16.13 -7.78
C PHE A 479 -16.02 16.38 -9.03
N PHE A 480 -17.17 17.05 -8.91
CA PHE A 480 -18.13 17.28 -10.01
C PHE A 480 -18.06 18.69 -10.62
N GLY A 481 -16.93 19.39 -10.43
CA GLY A 481 -16.74 20.75 -10.93
C GLY A 481 -17.07 21.82 -9.89
N ASP A 482 -17.23 23.04 -10.38
CA ASP A 482 -17.35 24.25 -9.57
C ASP A 482 -18.82 24.67 -9.47
N LEU A 483 -19.42 24.49 -8.30
CA LEU A 483 -20.79 24.90 -8.02
C LEU A 483 -20.79 26.21 -7.22
N SER A 484 -21.56 27.19 -7.68
CA SER A 484 -21.76 28.46 -6.98
C SER A 484 -23.23 28.71 -6.72
N PHE A 485 -23.57 29.08 -5.50
CA PHE A 485 -24.90 29.50 -5.09
C PHE A 485 -24.83 30.91 -4.50
N GLU A 486 -25.59 31.83 -5.09
CA GLU A 486 -25.57 33.25 -4.75
C GLU A 486 -26.97 33.74 -4.39
N PRO A 487 -27.37 33.64 -3.11
CA PRO A 487 -28.50 34.38 -2.58
C PRO A 487 -28.17 35.86 -2.40
N SER A 488 -29.06 36.75 -2.87
CA SER A 488 -28.97 38.18 -2.63
C SER A 488 -30.33 38.80 -2.32
N PHE A 489 -30.27 39.92 -1.60
CA PHE A 489 -31.41 40.70 -1.14
C PHE A 489 -31.15 42.17 -1.46
N SER A 490 -32.12 42.82 -2.09
CA SER A 490 -32.05 44.24 -2.44
C SER A 490 -33.17 45.00 -1.76
N ASP A 491 -32.79 46.05 -1.04
CA ASP A 491 -33.66 47.01 -0.37
C ASP A 491 -33.74 48.27 -1.23
N TYR A 492 -34.96 48.59 -1.67
CA TYR A 492 -35.24 49.75 -2.49
C TYR A 492 -36.07 50.75 -1.69
N GLU A 493 -35.55 51.95 -1.49
CA GLU A 493 -36.11 52.94 -0.54
C GLU A 493 -37.59 53.31 -0.84
N TYR A 494 -38.09 53.10 -2.07
CA TYR A 494 -39.48 53.40 -2.48
C TYR A 494 -40.11 52.36 -3.45
N THR A 495 -39.51 51.17 -3.62
CA THR A 495 -40.09 50.10 -4.45
C THR A 495 -40.03 48.74 -3.75
N SER A 496 -40.54 47.70 -4.40
CA SER A 496 -40.58 46.32 -3.90
C SER A 496 -39.19 45.73 -3.60
N ASP A 497 -39.02 45.14 -2.42
CA ASP A 497 -37.84 44.33 -2.09
C ASP A 497 -37.69 43.16 -3.08
N ALA A 498 -36.45 42.90 -3.50
CA ALA A 498 -36.14 41.79 -4.40
C ALA A 498 -35.24 40.75 -3.73
N GLN A 499 -35.68 39.50 -3.76
CA GLN A 499 -34.87 38.33 -3.40
C GLN A 499 -34.40 37.65 -4.69
N ARG A 500 -33.11 37.38 -4.81
CA ARG A 500 -32.54 36.66 -5.95
C ARG A 500 -31.72 35.47 -5.48
N TYR A 501 -31.85 34.37 -6.21
CA TYR A 501 -31.11 33.14 -5.99
C TYR A 501 -30.52 32.70 -7.31
N SER A 502 -29.20 32.77 -7.43
CA SER A 502 -28.50 32.31 -8.63
C SER A 502 -27.74 31.03 -8.34
N LEU A 503 -27.85 30.06 -9.24
CA LEU A 503 -27.08 28.83 -9.23
C LEU A 503 -26.22 28.80 -10.50
N GLY A 504 -24.93 28.60 -10.32
CA GLY A 504 -23.96 28.41 -11.39
C GLY A 504 -23.27 27.07 -11.24
N TRP A 505 -23.08 26.35 -12.34
CA TRP A 505 -22.27 25.15 -12.41
C TRP A 505 -21.26 25.29 -13.54
N PHE A 506 -19.99 25.23 -13.19
CA PHE A 506 -18.87 25.17 -14.12
C PHE A 506 -18.34 23.74 -14.14
N SER A 507 -18.48 23.07 -15.28
CA SER A 507 -18.23 21.65 -15.40
C SER A 507 -16.75 21.31 -15.20
N PRO A 508 -16.42 20.07 -14.78
CA PRO A 508 -15.10 19.52 -15.05
C PRO A 508 -14.85 19.47 -16.56
N GLU A 509 -13.63 19.12 -16.95
CA GLU A 509 -13.28 18.98 -18.37
C GLU A 509 -14.11 17.85 -19.01
N LEU A 510 -15.06 18.22 -19.89
CA LEU A 510 -16.01 17.28 -20.50
C LEU A 510 -15.42 16.62 -21.75
N LEU A 511 -14.69 17.42 -22.53
CA LEU A 511 -13.87 17.02 -23.67
C LEU A 511 -12.51 17.70 -23.53
N PRO A 512 -11.46 17.20 -24.20
CA PRO A 512 -10.14 17.82 -24.13
C PRO A 512 -10.20 19.33 -24.38
N ASN A 513 -9.78 20.07 -23.36
CA ASN A 513 -9.77 21.53 -23.28
C ASN A 513 -11.13 22.25 -23.37
N VAL A 514 -12.25 21.57 -23.11
CA VAL A 514 -13.59 22.15 -23.18
C VAL A 514 -14.33 22.03 -21.85
N HIS A 515 -14.88 23.16 -21.40
CA HIS A 515 -15.76 23.26 -20.23
C HIS A 515 -17.10 23.86 -20.60
N LEU A 516 -18.12 23.49 -19.84
CA LEU A 516 -19.47 24.04 -19.92
C LEU A 516 -19.79 24.82 -18.65
N GLN A 517 -20.37 25.99 -18.79
CA GLN A 517 -20.95 26.74 -17.69
C GLN A 517 -22.46 26.82 -17.88
N LEU A 518 -23.22 26.35 -16.89
CA LEU A 518 -24.67 26.47 -16.83
C LEU A 518 -25.03 27.42 -15.69
N GLY A 519 -25.96 28.33 -15.97
CA GLY A 519 -26.52 29.24 -14.98
C GLY A 519 -28.03 29.18 -14.97
N ALA A 520 -28.62 29.28 -13.78
CA ALA A 520 -30.04 29.49 -13.59
C ALA A 520 -30.21 30.50 -12.47
N SER A 521 -31.13 31.44 -12.61
CA SER A 521 -31.50 32.32 -11.50
C SER A 521 -32.99 32.44 -11.33
N HIS A 522 -33.39 32.55 -10.08
CA HIS A 522 -34.75 32.77 -9.62
C HIS A 522 -34.80 34.11 -8.89
N GLN A 523 -35.72 34.97 -9.30
CA GLN A 523 -35.94 36.25 -8.64
C GLN A 523 -37.38 36.33 -8.17
N ARG A 524 -37.57 36.76 -6.92
CA ARG A 524 -38.89 36.97 -6.31
C ARG A 524 -39.02 38.42 -5.87
N THR A 525 -40.08 39.06 -6.34
CA THR A 525 -40.46 40.43 -5.99
C THR A 525 -41.97 40.59 -6.22
N ASP A 526 -42.66 41.38 -5.40
CA ASP A 526 -44.11 41.62 -5.50
C ASP A 526 -44.96 40.36 -5.65
N HIS A 527 -44.63 39.31 -4.89
CA HIS A 527 -45.27 37.99 -4.93
C HIS A 527 -45.20 37.25 -6.29
N LYS A 528 -44.40 37.74 -7.25
CA LYS A 528 -44.14 37.10 -8.53
C LYS A 528 -42.75 36.47 -8.55
N ASN A 529 -42.61 35.44 -9.39
CA ASN A 529 -41.38 34.68 -9.57
C ASN A 529 -40.91 34.82 -11.02
N TYR A 530 -39.63 35.11 -11.22
CA TYR A 530 -38.98 35.28 -12.51
C TYR A 530 -37.80 34.34 -12.62
N TRP A 531 -37.59 33.81 -13.82
CA TRP A 531 -36.57 32.81 -14.10
C TRP A 531 -35.79 33.20 -15.34
N ASN A 532 -34.47 33.09 -15.25
CA ASN A 532 -33.60 33.16 -16.42
C ASN A 532 -32.52 32.09 -16.34
N GLY A 533 -31.97 31.76 -17.50
CA GLY A 533 -30.92 30.75 -17.65
C GLY A 533 -29.81 31.23 -18.56
N SER A 534 -28.61 30.68 -18.37
CA SER A 534 -27.46 30.91 -19.22
C SER A 534 -26.71 29.61 -19.51
N ILE A 535 -26.05 29.59 -20.67
CA ILE A 535 -25.17 28.52 -21.09
C ILE A 535 -23.97 29.12 -21.81
N SER A 536 -22.77 28.70 -21.41
CA SER A 536 -21.52 29.12 -22.06
C SER A 536 -20.59 27.94 -22.23
N ILE A 537 -19.89 27.89 -23.37
CA ILE A 537 -18.86 26.91 -23.68
C ILE A 537 -17.52 27.62 -23.64
N TYR A 538 -16.57 27.03 -22.93
CA TYR A 538 -15.20 27.51 -22.81
C TYR A 538 -14.26 26.53 -23.52
N TYR A 539 -13.35 27.05 -24.31
CA TYR A 539 -12.29 26.28 -24.98
C TYR A 539 -10.93 26.90 -24.68
N TYR A 540 -9.94 26.09 -24.31
CA TYR A 540 -8.61 26.59 -23.98
C TYR A 540 -7.47 25.87 -24.72
N THR A 541 -6.29 26.46 -24.72
CA THR A 541 -5.08 25.83 -25.27
C THR A 541 -4.01 25.71 -24.19
N GLY A 542 -3.54 24.51 -23.86
CA GLY A 542 -2.51 24.28 -22.84
C GLY A 542 -2.78 23.01 -22.04
N GLU A 543 -2.10 22.86 -20.90
CA GLU A 543 -2.26 21.68 -20.02
C GLU A 543 -3.46 21.78 -19.06
N SER A 544 -3.92 23.00 -18.76
CA SER A 544 -5.09 23.21 -17.89
C SER A 544 -5.72 24.58 -18.14
N LEU A 545 -6.99 24.73 -17.74
CA LEU A 545 -7.72 26.00 -17.83
C LEU A 545 -6.99 27.16 -17.13
N PHE A 546 -6.36 26.90 -15.97
CA PHE A 546 -5.65 27.93 -15.19
C PHE A 546 -4.34 28.41 -15.86
N ASN A 547 -3.68 27.51 -16.60
CA ASN A 547 -2.42 27.74 -17.29
C ASN A 547 -2.58 27.89 -18.81
N ALA A 548 -3.81 28.04 -19.29
CA ALA A 548 -4.10 28.13 -20.71
C ALA A 548 -3.37 29.31 -21.35
N LYS A 549 -2.75 29.14 -22.52
CA LYS A 549 -2.17 30.24 -23.30
C LYS A 549 -3.27 31.11 -23.91
N TRP A 550 -4.28 30.47 -24.48
CA TRP A 550 -5.50 31.09 -24.99
C TRP A 550 -6.70 30.46 -24.31
N LEU A 551 -7.70 31.28 -24.00
CA LEU A 551 -9.01 30.86 -23.54
C LEU A 551 -10.07 31.60 -24.35
N PHE A 552 -11.02 30.88 -24.90
CA PHE A 552 -12.14 31.39 -25.68
C PHE A 552 -13.44 30.97 -25.01
N TRP A 553 -14.46 31.82 -25.08
CA TRP A 553 -15.78 31.40 -24.68
C TRP A 553 -16.85 32.01 -25.58
N ILE A 554 -17.95 31.27 -25.71
CA ILE A 554 -19.16 31.71 -26.36
C ILE A 554 -20.35 31.17 -25.58
N GLY A 555 -21.38 31.98 -25.40
CA GLY A 555 -22.54 31.60 -24.65
C GLY A 555 -23.74 32.47 -24.95
N GLY A 556 -24.80 32.22 -24.20
CA GLY A 556 -26.02 32.98 -24.29
C GLY A 556 -26.84 32.93 -23.01
N ARG A 557 -27.83 33.81 -22.95
CA ARG A 557 -28.74 33.98 -21.82
C ARG A 557 -30.17 34.19 -22.33
N TYR A 558 -31.16 33.74 -21.58
CA TYR A 558 -32.57 33.94 -21.91
C TYR A 558 -33.44 33.98 -20.66
N GLY A 559 -34.65 34.52 -20.78
CA GLY A 559 -35.68 34.51 -19.75
C GLY A 559 -35.90 35.86 -19.07
N ASP A 560 -36.74 35.87 -18.04
CA ASP A 560 -37.19 37.08 -17.37
C ASP A 560 -36.14 37.59 -16.36
N GLU A 561 -35.91 38.90 -16.36
CA GLU A 561 -35.10 39.57 -15.33
C GLU A 561 -35.82 40.84 -14.86
N TYR A 562 -36.04 40.96 -13.54
CA TYR A 562 -36.64 42.16 -12.97
C TYR A 562 -35.54 43.15 -12.61
N LYS A 563 -35.52 44.29 -13.29
CA LYS A 563 -34.49 45.32 -13.14
C LYS A 563 -35.10 46.72 -13.06
N PRO A 564 -34.42 47.66 -12.41
CA PRO A 564 -34.69 49.07 -12.61
C PRO A 564 -34.43 49.40 -14.08
N VAL A 565 -35.46 49.89 -14.77
CA VAL A 565 -35.35 50.44 -16.12
C VAL A 565 -35.54 51.94 -16.03
N TYR A 566 -34.58 52.65 -16.61
CA TYR A 566 -34.51 54.09 -16.59
C TYR A 566 -35.29 54.64 -17.78
N MET A 567 -36.34 55.42 -17.52
CA MET A 567 -37.18 56.04 -18.54
C MET A 567 -37.17 57.56 -18.42
N ALA A 568 -37.42 58.25 -19.54
CA ALA A 568 -37.58 59.69 -19.57
C ALA A 568 -38.74 60.16 -18.66
N GLY A 569 -38.39 60.95 -17.64
CA GLY A 569 -39.30 61.64 -16.72
C GLY A 569 -39.25 61.10 -15.30
N HIS A 570 -38.57 61.83 -14.39
CA HIS A 570 -38.63 61.83 -12.91
C HIS A 570 -38.85 60.49 -12.16
N SER A 571 -38.69 59.31 -12.76
CA SER A 571 -39.02 58.03 -12.14
C SER A 571 -38.25 56.86 -12.72
N ILE A 572 -37.43 56.22 -11.88
CA ILE A 572 -36.97 54.84 -12.09
C ILE A 572 -38.19 53.92 -12.01
N TYR A 573 -38.47 53.18 -13.08
CA TYR A 573 -39.49 52.12 -13.05
C TYR A 573 -38.79 50.78 -12.87
N ASN A 574 -39.05 50.07 -11.79
CA ASN A 574 -38.71 48.66 -11.74
C ASN A 574 -39.63 47.91 -12.70
N MET A 575 -39.06 47.38 -13.77
CA MET A 575 -39.78 46.67 -14.81
C MET A 575 -39.25 45.27 -14.99
N ILE A 576 -40.11 44.45 -15.59
CA ILE A 576 -39.73 43.13 -16.05
C ILE A 576 -39.19 43.31 -17.46
N GLU A 577 -37.91 43.04 -17.64
CA GLU A 577 -37.30 42.89 -18.96
C GLU A 577 -37.21 41.40 -19.28
N GLU A 578 -37.85 40.98 -20.36
CA GLU A 578 -37.66 39.64 -20.90
C GLU A 578 -36.41 39.66 -21.80
N ILE A 579 -35.41 38.86 -21.46
CA ILE A 579 -34.26 38.59 -22.32
C ILE A 579 -34.72 37.56 -23.35
N GLU A 580 -35.17 38.03 -24.52
CA GLU A 580 -35.60 37.17 -25.62
C GLU A 580 -34.44 36.25 -26.04
N TYR A 581 -33.26 36.85 -26.18
CA TYR A 581 -32.00 36.15 -26.34
C TYR A 581 -30.82 37.07 -26.03
N GLY A 582 -29.78 36.49 -25.47
CA GLY A 582 -28.49 37.12 -25.24
C GLY A 582 -27.38 36.29 -25.82
N VAL A 583 -26.35 36.93 -26.36
CA VAL A 583 -25.13 36.30 -26.84
C VAL A 583 -23.95 36.95 -26.16
N ASN A 584 -23.05 36.14 -25.60
CA ASN A 584 -21.78 36.60 -25.09
C ASN A 584 -20.64 35.82 -25.76
N ALA A 585 -19.50 36.49 -25.94
CA ALA A 585 -18.29 35.86 -26.41
C ALA A 585 -17.06 36.58 -25.84
N GLY A 586 -15.93 35.88 -25.76
CA GLY A 586 -14.69 36.53 -25.38
C GLY A 586 -13.46 35.69 -25.60
N VAL A 587 -12.32 36.34 -25.39
CA VAL A 587 -10.99 35.77 -25.54
C VAL A 587 -10.08 36.29 -24.44
N GLN A 588 -9.23 35.42 -23.92
CA GLN A 588 -8.17 35.74 -22.99
C GLN A 588 -6.85 35.17 -23.51
N TYR A 589 -5.78 35.95 -23.34
CA TYR A 589 -4.41 35.58 -23.64
C TYR A 589 -3.53 35.71 -22.39
N ASN A 590 -2.82 34.64 -22.05
CA ASN A 590 -1.90 34.61 -20.92
C ASN A 590 -0.47 34.83 -21.43
N LEU A 591 0.13 35.96 -21.05
CA LEU A 591 1.52 36.31 -21.33
C LEU A 591 2.46 35.66 -20.32
N ALA A 592 3.76 35.67 -20.65
CA ALA A 592 4.80 35.26 -19.72
C ALA A 592 4.78 36.12 -18.45
N LYS A 593 5.30 35.57 -17.33
CA LYS A 593 5.41 36.23 -16.02
C LYS A 593 4.07 36.57 -15.36
N GLY A 594 3.00 35.84 -15.67
CA GLY A 594 1.74 35.89 -14.92
C GLY A 594 0.78 37.02 -15.33
N LEU A 595 1.07 37.78 -16.38
CA LEU A 595 0.15 38.77 -16.96
C LEU A 595 -0.88 38.08 -17.87
N LYS A 596 -2.16 38.42 -17.72
CA LYS A 596 -3.28 37.95 -18.53
C LYS A 596 -4.03 39.16 -19.09
N ILE A 597 -4.48 39.07 -20.33
CA ILE A 597 -5.31 40.09 -20.98
C ILE A 597 -6.58 39.41 -21.48
N PHE A 598 -7.74 40.00 -21.24
CA PHE A 598 -9.00 39.47 -21.76
C PHE A 598 -9.85 40.56 -22.39
N MET A 599 -10.66 40.15 -23.36
CA MET A 599 -11.68 40.96 -24.01
C MET A 599 -12.97 40.17 -24.08
N SER A 600 -14.09 40.83 -23.85
CA SER A 600 -15.41 40.21 -23.93
C SER A 600 -16.42 41.14 -24.57
N PHE A 601 -17.43 40.52 -25.18
CA PHE A 601 -18.57 41.17 -25.80
C PHE A 601 -19.85 40.49 -25.33
N GLU A 602 -20.88 41.29 -25.06
CA GLU A 602 -22.22 40.81 -24.76
C GLU A 602 -23.25 41.64 -25.54
N MET A 603 -24.25 40.96 -26.09
CA MET A 603 -25.42 41.56 -26.69
C MET A 603 -26.68 40.95 -26.07
N LEU A 604 -27.62 41.78 -25.62
CA LEU A 604 -28.92 41.34 -25.12
C LEU A 604 -30.02 41.98 -25.96
N ALA A 605 -30.97 41.17 -26.44
CA ALA A 605 -32.25 41.63 -26.95
C ALA A 605 -33.27 41.58 -25.80
N LEU A 606 -33.82 42.74 -25.45
CA LEU A 606 -34.68 42.95 -24.31
C LEU A 606 -36.06 43.37 -24.79
N ASN A 607 -37.09 42.81 -24.16
CA ASN A 607 -38.47 43.16 -24.41
C ASN A 607 -39.13 43.58 -23.10
N VAL A 608 -39.74 44.76 -23.10
CA VAL A 608 -40.46 45.30 -21.94
C VAL A 608 -41.95 45.12 -22.13
N ASP A 609 -42.56 44.29 -21.27
CA ASP A 609 -44.00 44.00 -21.29
C ASP A 609 -44.80 45.04 -20.46
N SER A 610 -45.43 46.01 -21.14
CA SER A 610 -46.28 47.06 -20.54
C SER A 610 -47.62 46.55 -20.00
N LYS A 611 -48.02 45.32 -20.32
CA LYS A 611 -49.30 44.74 -19.84
C LYS A 611 -49.20 44.23 -18.41
N ARG A 612 -47.99 44.07 -17.86
CA ARG A 612 -47.78 43.63 -16.47
C ARG A 612 -47.87 44.85 -15.54
N PRO A 613 -48.82 44.88 -14.57
CA PRO A 613 -48.96 46.01 -13.65
C PRO A 613 -47.72 46.13 -12.76
N ILE A 614 -47.19 47.35 -12.62
CA ILE A 614 -46.11 47.70 -11.69
C ILE A 614 -46.74 48.24 -10.42
N ILE A 615 -46.27 47.77 -9.26
CA ILE A 615 -46.68 48.30 -7.97
C ILE A 615 -45.56 49.22 -7.47
N GLN A 616 -45.84 50.50 -7.29
CA GLN A 616 -44.92 51.45 -6.67
C GLN A 616 -45.45 51.87 -5.30
N LYS A 617 -44.54 52.00 -4.32
CA LYS A 617 -44.87 52.59 -3.02
C LYS A 617 -44.72 54.09 -3.10
N ILE A 618 -45.84 54.79 -3.22
CA ILE A 618 -45.88 56.25 -3.23
C ILE A 618 -46.54 56.67 -1.91
N ASN A 619 -45.84 57.44 -1.08
CA ASN A 619 -46.31 57.86 0.25
C ASN A 619 -46.75 56.69 1.17
N ASN A 620 -46.01 55.57 1.16
CA ASN A 620 -46.34 54.33 1.90
C ASN A 620 -47.63 53.62 1.48
N GLU A 621 -48.21 53.95 0.32
CA GLU A 621 -49.34 53.21 -0.25
C GLU A 621 -48.93 52.51 -1.55
N ASP A 622 -49.39 51.27 -1.73
CA ASP A 622 -49.17 50.50 -2.96
C ASP A 622 -50.06 51.06 -4.07
N GLN A 623 -49.45 51.68 -5.09
CA GLN A 623 -50.14 52.20 -6.26
C GLN A 623 -49.78 51.37 -7.49
N ILE A 624 -50.80 50.96 -8.26
CA ILE A 624 -50.59 50.30 -9.56
C ILE A 624 -50.30 51.37 -10.60
N VAL A 625 -49.03 51.44 -11.01
CA VAL A 625 -48.57 52.32 -12.09
C VAL A 625 -48.49 51.48 -13.37
N LYS A 626 -49.17 51.92 -14.43
CA LYS A 626 -49.05 51.33 -15.76
C LYS A 626 -48.02 52.12 -16.56
N VAL A 627 -47.03 51.41 -17.09
CA VAL A 627 -46.12 51.96 -18.08
C VAL A 627 -46.94 52.27 -19.33
N PRO A 628 -46.81 53.47 -19.90
CA PRO A 628 -47.71 53.87 -20.97
C PRO A 628 -47.42 53.17 -22.33
N PHE A 629 -46.30 52.46 -22.51
CA PHE A 629 -45.91 51.89 -23.81
C PHE A 629 -45.07 50.59 -23.70
N ASP A 630 -45.30 49.64 -24.62
CA ASP A 630 -44.42 48.49 -24.89
C ASP A 630 -43.20 48.93 -25.71
N PHE A 631 -42.04 48.32 -25.45
CA PHE A 631 -40.88 48.56 -26.29
C PHE A 631 -39.82 47.47 -26.29
N ASN A 632 -39.04 47.44 -27.38
CA ASN A 632 -37.85 46.60 -27.48
C ASN A 632 -36.59 47.44 -27.19
N SER A 633 -35.56 46.82 -26.66
CA SER A 633 -34.24 47.43 -26.49
C SER A 633 -33.12 46.44 -26.74
N TYR A 634 -31.95 46.97 -27.07
CA TYR A 634 -30.73 46.22 -27.24
C TYR A 634 -29.65 46.80 -26.33
N SER A 635 -28.94 45.93 -25.63
CA SER A 635 -27.77 46.28 -24.86
C SER A 635 -26.54 45.66 -25.50
N PHE A 636 -25.51 46.48 -25.74
CA PHE A 636 -24.23 46.05 -26.30
C PHE A 636 -23.10 46.41 -25.34
N SER A 637 -22.45 45.41 -24.74
CA SER A 637 -21.34 45.61 -23.82
C SER A 637 -20.03 45.12 -24.42
N PHE A 638 -18.96 45.89 -24.25
CA PHE A 638 -17.60 45.53 -24.57
C PHE A 638 -16.71 45.73 -23.35
N SER A 639 -15.94 44.72 -22.98
CA SER A 639 -15.02 44.79 -21.84
C SER A 639 -13.60 44.44 -22.23
N ILE A 640 -12.63 45.10 -21.61
CA ILE A 640 -11.21 44.77 -21.66
C ILE A 640 -10.63 44.72 -20.25
N GLY A 641 -9.77 43.75 -19.97
CA GLY A 641 -9.15 43.65 -18.66
C GLY A 641 -7.77 43.01 -18.67
N PHE A 642 -7.08 43.23 -17.55
CA PHE A 642 -5.71 42.80 -17.30
C PHE A 642 -5.68 42.12 -15.92
N SER A 643 -4.91 41.06 -15.76
CA SER A 643 -4.66 40.40 -14.47
C SER A 643 -3.19 40.06 -14.36
N TYR A 644 -2.57 40.32 -13.21
CA TYR A 644 -1.17 40.03 -12.96
C TYR A 644 -1.02 39.23 -11.67
N ASN A 645 -0.33 38.09 -11.77
CA ASN A 645 0.12 37.31 -10.63
C ASN A 645 1.53 37.75 -10.22
N PHE A 646 1.65 38.34 -9.04
CA PHE A 646 2.92 38.49 -8.35
C PHE A 646 3.27 37.12 -7.75
N PHE A 647 4.41 36.58 -8.18
CA PHE A 647 4.98 35.32 -7.68
C PHE A 647 5.99 35.60 -6.56
#